data_AF-A0A3N4RWX0-F1
#
_entry.id   AF-A0A3N4RWX0-F1
#
_cell.length_a   1.000
_cell.length_b   1.000
_cell.length_c   1.000
_cell.angle_alpha   90.00
_cell.angle_beta   90.00
_cell.angle_gamma   90.00
#
_symmetry.space_group_name_H-M   'P 1'
#
loop_
_entity.id
_entity.type
_entity.pdbx_description
1 polymer ?
#
loop_
_entity_poly.entity_id
_entity_poly.type
_entity_poly.pdbx_seq_one_letter_code
_entity_poly.pdbx_strand_id
1 'polypeptide(L)'
;MTLTSRRSFLIAGSATAAAVLVPVAASGTATAAPKASGKTISVAAGETYELAATTQVGQLTIGTGGKIVAPSGYDISLTVDGVETGQLLTETGGTATLIQAGTYRGDVVLTVAESNDVTYQTLTFPFRQALYVGSDGVDSAKSVLSAVRGGKVTDAAARNVSITSTGECFNGVYVESGSYTLQGATISLTGNGRSDFAGYGAAVVGDGSSTKLVVDGARVSNKGVVRTTVIADNGANVLVKDSFLRARNGVLPSDYQATVETPYMESVPWMLGLDGNVRATNLIGKNSIATYLNSTVFSETWGALSVEGGSGLKLTSINSHVGNTGDYGYGTYAIGDATVRVLGSRFDVGSYATIIAGPAAVVHYGDSTRDAVAALNTELSLGLSNAELKSIPERNTVVNSGHFGYMFFGAGQLTLDGGTVINSERATFLNKGQQTTIKVDGSKGARLNPRDGIILQMIELDDPGPVPVNGKMMNVGVYTEPTTDPTKNSSFDVTAVHSNDGAATFSSIRLKGDFYNGMRNGKNMVLTFEGSGVEGVISATKAKHRVSSIDSSTFYELGIVTNTVQAAVNNGVVVQLNSGSTWTVTGTSYLTSLTLAADAAVKAPRGRTVKLTVDGTETAITAGSTYTGALTLTVA
;
A
#
# COMPACT_ATOMS: atom_id res chain seq x y z
N MET A 1 19.26 17.52 -6.02
CA MET A 1 20.51 18.14 -5.55
C MET A 1 21.65 17.18 -5.85
N THR A 2 22.71 17.70 -6.44
CA THR A 2 23.78 17.00 -7.17
C THR A 2 24.63 16.04 -6.32
N LEU A 3 24.89 14.85 -6.89
CA LEU A 3 25.84 13.85 -6.40
C LEU A 3 27.27 14.40 -6.44
N THR A 4 28.02 14.22 -5.34
CA THR A 4 29.47 14.44 -5.29
C THR A 4 30.20 13.32 -4.55
N SER A 5 31.00 12.60 -5.34
CA SER A 5 32.31 11.97 -5.08
C SER A 5 32.54 11.07 -3.85
N ARG A 6 32.78 9.79 -4.18
CA ARG A 6 33.63 8.85 -3.45
C ARG A 6 35.02 9.43 -3.14
N ARG A 7 35.54 9.15 -1.94
CA ARG A 7 36.99 9.05 -1.68
C ARG A 7 37.28 7.80 -0.85
N SER A 8 38.10 6.95 -1.44
CA SER A 8 38.75 5.79 -0.82
C SER A 8 39.80 6.24 0.19
N PHE A 9 39.91 5.55 1.32
CA PHE A 9 41.11 5.57 2.15
C PHE A 9 41.61 4.13 2.30
N LEU A 10 42.79 3.87 1.74
CA LEU A 10 43.69 2.81 2.17
C LEU A 10 44.22 3.16 3.57
N ILE A 11 44.24 2.20 4.49
CA ILE A 11 45.10 2.24 5.66
C ILE A 11 45.94 0.96 5.66
N ALA A 12 47.24 1.15 5.46
CA ALA A 12 48.28 0.16 5.66
C ALA A 12 48.50 -0.07 7.16
N GLY A 13 48.87 -1.29 7.52
CA GLY A 13 48.93 -1.78 8.89
C GLY A 13 50.08 -1.27 9.76
N SER A 14 50.03 -1.70 11.01
CA SER A 14 51.17 -1.82 11.92
C SER A 14 50.92 -2.95 12.91
N ALA A 15 51.99 -3.67 13.22
CA ALA A 15 52.01 -4.96 13.88
C ALA A 15 51.97 -4.90 15.42
N THR A 16 51.49 -6.02 15.99
CA THR A 16 51.93 -6.71 17.22
C THR A 16 52.08 -5.95 18.54
N ALA A 17 51.31 -6.40 19.54
CA ALA A 17 51.82 -6.67 20.88
C ALA A 17 51.07 -7.88 21.47
N ALA A 18 51.82 -8.95 21.73
CA ALA A 18 51.35 -10.18 22.35
C ALA A 18 51.16 -9.98 23.86
N ALA A 19 50.06 -10.50 24.40
CA ALA A 19 49.92 -10.77 25.83
C ALA A 19 49.66 -12.27 26.00
N VAL A 20 50.67 -12.95 26.54
CA VAL A 20 50.64 -14.36 26.94
C VAL A 20 49.74 -14.47 28.17
N LEU A 21 48.64 -15.23 28.06
CA LEU A 21 47.87 -15.71 29.19
C LEU A 21 47.98 -17.23 29.25
N VAL A 22 48.54 -17.68 30.37
CA VAL A 22 48.80 -19.07 30.75
C VAL A 22 47.46 -19.83 30.88
N PRO A 23 47.32 -21.06 30.35
CA PRO A 23 46.13 -21.85 30.57
C PRO A 23 46.14 -22.44 31.99
N VAL A 24 45.14 -22.10 32.79
CA VAL A 24 44.80 -22.86 33.99
C VAL A 24 44.14 -24.16 33.53
N ALA A 25 44.77 -25.28 33.84
CA ALA A 25 44.22 -26.60 33.64
C ALA A 25 42.98 -26.79 34.54
N ALA A 26 41.80 -26.88 33.92
CA ALA A 26 40.63 -27.48 34.55
C ALA A 26 40.55 -28.94 34.09
N SER A 27 41.01 -29.82 34.98
CA SER A 27 40.79 -31.26 34.95
C SER A 27 39.30 -31.57 35.08
N GLY A 28 38.77 -32.32 34.12
CA GLY A 28 37.40 -32.82 34.15
C GLY A 28 36.91 -33.24 32.78
N THR A 29 37.59 -34.19 32.14
CA THR A 29 37.04 -34.89 30.97
C THR A 29 35.89 -35.80 31.41
N ALA A 30 34.74 -35.21 31.69
CA ALA A 30 33.49 -35.90 31.49
C ALA A 30 33.29 -35.94 29.97
N THR A 31 33.40 -37.12 29.38
CA THR A 31 32.89 -37.37 28.02
C THR A 31 31.46 -36.84 27.97
N ALA A 32 31.24 -35.75 27.24
CA ALA A 32 29.90 -35.22 27.01
C ALA A 32 29.04 -36.36 26.46
N ALA A 33 27.96 -36.69 27.17
CA ALA A 33 26.99 -37.64 26.67
C ALA A 33 26.54 -37.19 25.27
N PRO A 34 26.28 -38.12 24.33
CA PRO A 34 25.80 -37.74 23.00
C PRO A 34 24.55 -36.87 23.14
N LYS A 35 24.61 -35.61 22.65
CA LYS A 35 23.55 -34.60 22.80
C LYS A 35 22.23 -35.03 22.15
N ALA A 36 22.33 -35.87 21.13
CA ALA A 36 21.25 -36.70 20.63
C ALA A 36 21.40 -38.11 21.23
N SER A 37 20.51 -38.48 22.14
CA SER A 37 20.37 -39.87 22.58
C SER A 37 18.99 -40.37 22.18
N GLY A 38 18.94 -41.35 21.27
CA GLY A 38 17.69 -41.89 20.75
C GLY A 38 16.74 -40.81 20.20
N LYS A 39 15.55 -40.69 20.81
CA LYS A 39 14.47 -39.79 20.39
C LYS A 39 14.52 -38.37 21.02
N THR A 40 15.65 -37.92 21.57
CA THR A 40 15.69 -36.64 22.31
C THR A 40 16.96 -35.82 22.06
N ILE A 41 16.83 -34.49 22.01
CA ILE A 41 17.93 -33.52 22.09
C ILE A 41 17.74 -32.65 23.34
N SER A 42 18.83 -32.44 24.10
CA SER A 42 18.85 -31.54 25.26
C SER A 42 20.03 -30.58 25.16
N VAL A 43 19.76 -29.27 25.23
CA VAL A 43 20.75 -28.19 25.29
C VAL A 43 20.65 -27.52 26.65
N ALA A 44 21.74 -27.50 27.41
CA ALA A 44 21.77 -26.95 28.75
C ALA A 44 21.66 -25.41 28.76
N ALA A 45 21.43 -24.83 29.94
CA ALA A 45 21.36 -23.38 30.10
C ALA A 45 22.70 -22.72 29.70
N GLY A 46 22.63 -21.66 28.89
CA GLY A 46 23.79 -20.95 28.34
C GLY A 46 24.62 -21.73 27.32
N GLU A 47 24.26 -22.99 27.02
CA GLU A 47 25.00 -23.82 26.08
C GLU A 47 24.68 -23.45 24.63
N THR A 48 25.69 -23.40 23.77
CA THR A 48 25.49 -23.36 22.31
C THR A 48 25.73 -24.75 21.73
N TYR A 49 24.75 -25.27 21.00
CA TYR A 49 24.84 -26.53 20.27
C TYR A 49 24.79 -26.28 18.77
N GLU A 50 25.87 -26.58 18.07
CA GLU A 50 25.89 -26.59 16.61
C GLU A 50 25.30 -27.90 16.09
N LEU A 51 24.21 -27.81 15.33
CA LEU A 51 23.54 -28.96 14.74
C LEU A 51 24.05 -29.15 13.30
N ALA A 52 24.89 -30.16 13.09
CA ALA A 52 25.56 -30.35 11.80
C ALA A 52 24.64 -30.77 10.62
N ALA A 53 23.46 -31.35 10.91
CA ALA A 53 22.55 -31.82 9.88
C ALA A 53 21.10 -31.86 10.38
N THR A 54 20.16 -31.83 9.43
CA THR A 54 18.73 -31.99 9.71
C THR A 54 18.48 -33.23 10.57
N THR A 55 17.83 -33.03 11.72
CA THR A 55 17.65 -34.08 12.73
C THR A 55 16.21 -34.14 13.20
N GLN A 56 15.66 -35.35 13.27
CA GLN A 56 14.31 -35.63 13.74
C GLN A 56 14.36 -36.35 15.09
N VAL A 57 13.60 -35.85 16.07
CA VAL A 57 13.50 -36.39 17.43
C VAL A 57 12.06 -36.30 17.95
N GLY A 58 11.75 -37.01 19.04
CA GLY A 58 10.45 -36.94 19.73
C GLY A 58 10.35 -35.81 20.76
N GLN A 59 11.50 -35.27 21.19
CA GLN A 59 11.58 -34.19 22.16
C GLN A 59 12.84 -33.36 21.97
N LEU A 60 12.69 -32.04 22.09
CA LEU A 60 13.78 -31.08 22.19
C LEU A 60 13.61 -30.28 23.49
N THR A 61 14.66 -30.18 24.31
CA THR A 61 14.68 -29.30 25.48
C THR A 61 15.86 -28.33 25.37
N ILE A 62 15.59 -27.03 25.49
CA ILE A 62 16.60 -25.96 25.49
C ILE A 62 16.49 -25.22 26.82
N GLY A 63 17.56 -25.21 27.61
CA GLY A 63 17.65 -24.46 28.86
C GLY A 63 17.74 -22.95 28.62
N THR A 64 17.47 -22.15 29.64
CA THR A 64 17.53 -20.68 29.56
C THR A 64 18.88 -20.19 29.02
N GLY A 65 18.86 -19.33 28.01
CA GLY A 65 20.07 -18.81 27.35
C GLY A 65 20.81 -19.84 26.47
N GLY A 66 20.34 -21.10 26.43
CA GLY A 66 20.83 -22.10 25.50
C GLY A 66 20.43 -21.76 24.06
N LYS A 67 21.25 -22.16 23.09
CA LYS A 67 21.09 -21.85 21.67
C LYS A 67 21.38 -23.08 20.82
N ILE A 68 20.62 -23.25 19.75
CA ILE A 68 20.99 -24.15 18.66
C ILE A 68 21.36 -23.28 17.46
N VAL A 69 22.49 -23.58 16.85
CA VAL A 69 22.99 -22.88 15.67
C VAL A 69 23.23 -23.89 14.55
N ALA A 70 23.13 -23.43 13.30
CA ALA A 70 23.54 -24.20 12.14
C ALA A 70 25.03 -23.93 11.81
N PRO A 71 25.68 -24.80 11.03
CA PRO A 71 27.00 -24.52 10.47
C PRO A 71 26.99 -23.26 9.60
N SER A 72 28.16 -22.66 9.35
CA SER A 72 28.28 -21.50 8.47
C SER A 72 27.73 -21.78 7.07
N GLY A 73 26.94 -20.86 6.53
CA GLY A 73 26.24 -21.01 5.24
C GLY A 73 24.89 -21.72 5.32
N TYR A 74 24.43 -22.03 6.53
CA TYR A 74 23.15 -22.68 6.78
C TYR A 74 22.36 -21.93 7.87
N ASP A 75 21.04 -22.06 7.78
CA ASP A 75 20.08 -21.60 8.78
C ASP A 75 19.36 -22.79 9.41
N ILE A 76 18.93 -22.61 10.67
CA ILE A 76 18.16 -23.62 11.38
C ILE A 76 16.69 -23.21 11.50
N SER A 77 15.80 -24.17 11.24
CA SER A 77 14.36 -24.02 11.50
C SER A 77 13.81 -25.17 12.34
N LEU A 78 12.90 -24.86 13.26
CA LEU A 78 12.22 -25.84 14.09
C LEU A 78 10.78 -26.05 13.60
N THR A 79 10.43 -27.30 13.31
CA THR A 79 9.03 -27.71 13.15
C THR A 79 8.63 -28.73 14.21
N VAL A 80 7.41 -28.62 14.72
CA VAL A 80 6.77 -29.61 15.60
C VAL A 80 5.46 -30.04 14.96
N ASP A 81 5.31 -31.34 14.69
CA ASP A 81 4.13 -31.92 14.01
C ASP A 81 3.82 -31.23 12.66
N GLY A 82 4.86 -30.73 11.98
CA GLY A 82 4.76 -30.03 10.71
C GLY A 82 4.40 -28.55 10.79
N VAL A 83 4.37 -27.95 11.99
CA VAL A 83 4.19 -26.51 12.20
C VAL A 83 5.54 -25.88 12.51
N GLU A 84 5.96 -24.88 11.74
CA GLU A 84 7.16 -24.10 12.07
C GLU A 84 6.89 -23.24 13.31
N THR A 85 7.78 -23.30 14.31
CA THR A 85 7.52 -22.72 15.63
C THR A 85 8.79 -22.44 16.43
N GLY A 86 8.63 -21.75 17.55
CA GLY A 86 9.69 -21.53 18.54
C GLY A 86 10.70 -20.44 18.20
N GLN A 87 10.73 -19.90 16.98
CA GLN A 87 11.66 -18.84 16.61
C GLN A 87 11.09 -17.44 16.87
N LEU A 88 11.89 -16.58 17.52
CA LEU A 88 11.60 -15.15 17.74
C LEU A 88 12.81 -14.30 17.34
N LEU A 89 12.56 -13.07 16.91
CA LEU A 89 13.56 -12.03 16.73
C LEU A 89 14.32 -11.80 18.04
N THR A 90 15.63 -11.58 17.94
CA THR A 90 16.49 -11.43 19.13
C THR A 90 16.43 -10.04 19.75
N GLU A 91 15.99 -9.04 18.99
CA GLU A 91 15.87 -7.64 19.38
C GLU A 91 14.96 -6.88 18.41
N THR A 92 14.43 -5.74 18.85
CA THR A 92 13.62 -4.86 18.00
C THR A 92 14.46 -4.29 16.87
N GLY A 93 13.97 -4.44 15.64
CA GLY A 93 14.71 -4.08 14.43
C GLY A 93 15.80 -5.07 14.02
N GLY A 94 16.06 -6.13 14.80
CA GLY A 94 16.96 -7.23 14.41
C GLY A 94 16.42 -8.01 13.20
N THR A 95 17.27 -8.79 12.54
CA THR A 95 16.89 -9.60 11.35
C THR A 95 16.96 -11.10 11.61
N ALA A 96 17.75 -11.52 12.60
CA ALA A 96 17.93 -12.92 12.96
C ALA A 96 16.92 -13.36 14.02
N THR A 97 16.54 -14.64 13.96
CA THR A 97 15.71 -15.28 14.98
C THR A 97 16.48 -16.35 15.73
N LEU A 98 16.06 -16.67 16.95
CA LEU A 98 16.56 -17.80 17.73
C LEU A 98 15.40 -18.69 18.19
N ILE A 99 15.63 -20.00 18.17
CA ILE A 99 14.73 -20.97 18.81
C ILE A 99 14.73 -20.69 20.32
N GLN A 100 13.56 -20.39 20.87
CA GLN A 100 13.38 -20.04 22.26
C GLN A 100 13.67 -21.24 23.17
N ALA A 101 14.19 -20.91 24.37
CA ALA A 101 14.31 -21.88 25.45
C ALA A 101 12.94 -22.47 25.79
N GLY A 102 12.90 -23.76 26.13
CA GLY A 102 11.66 -24.48 26.37
C GLY A 102 11.77 -25.96 26.07
N THR A 103 10.63 -26.66 26.17
CA THR A 103 10.53 -28.07 25.79
C THR A 103 9.48 -28.24 24.71
N TYR A 104 9.90 -28.82 23.59
CA TYR A 104 9.09 -29.14 22.41
C TYR A 104 8.91 -30.66 22.34
N ARG A 105 7.70 -31.14 22.04
CA ARG A 105 7.32 -32.56 22.03
C ARG A 105 6.43 -32.84 20.84
N GLY A 106 6.58 -34.03 20.25
CA GLY A 106 5.84 -34.44 19.04
C GLY A 106 6.81 -34.95 17.99
N ASP A 107 6.46 -34.78 16.72
CA ASP A 107 7.41 -34.92 15.61
C ASP A 107 8.26 -33.65 15.49
N VAL A 108 9.39 -33.63 16.22
CA VAL A 108 10.30 -32.49 16.25
C VAL A 108 11.36 -32.65 15.15
N VAL A 109 11.38 -31.74 14.20
CA VAL A 109 12.41 -31.68 13.15
C VAL A 109 13.14 -30.35 13.25
N LEU A 110 14.46 -30.43 13.47
CA LEU A 110 15.37 -29.31 13.32
C LEU A 110 15.98 -29.40 11.93
N THR A 111 15.53 -28.54 11.02
CA THR A 111 16.02 -28.51 9.63
C THR A 111 17.21 -27.58 9.53
N VAL A 112 18.32 -28.08 9.00
CA VAL A 112 19.49 -27.30 8.61
C VAL A 112 19.40 -27.09 7.10
N ALA A 113 19.02 -25.88 6.69
CA ALA A 113 18.84 -25.51 5.29
C ALA A 113 19.95 -24.55 4.86
N GLU A 114 20.37 -24.60 3.59
CA GLU A 114 21.30 -23.62 3.03
C GLU A 114 20.73 -22.20 3.18
N SER A 115 21.59 -21.26 3.56
CA SER A 115 21.17 -19.89 3.82
C SER A 115 20.64 -19.19 2.57
N ASN A 116 19.58 -18.41 2.76
CA ASN A 116 18.97 -17.57 1.75
C ASN A 116 18.96 -16.11 2.22
N ASP A 117 20.09 -15.42 2.06
CA ASP A 117 20.23 -14.04 2.51
C ASP A 117 19.70 -13.06 1.46
N VAL A 118 18.69 -12.27 1.82
CA VAL A 118 18.14 -11.19 0.98
C VAL A 118 18.54 -9.85 1.56
N THR A 119 19.27 -9.05 0.79
CA THR A 119 19.66 -7.68 1.20
C THR A 119 18.68 -6.66 0.65
N TYR A 120 18.11 -5.85 1.55
CA TYR A 120 17.34 -4.66 1.20
C TYR A 120 17.94 -3.43 1.89
N GLN A 121 18.40 -2.49 1.07
CA GLN A 121 19.13 -1.30 1.51
C GLN A 121 20.31 -1.64 2.44
N THR A 122 20.20 -1.32 3.73
CA THR A 122 21.28 -1.47 4.73
C THR A 122 21.21 -2.76 5.53
N LEU A 123 20.17 -3.58 5.34
CA LEU A 123 19.95 -4.80 6.12
C LEU A 123 19.93 -6.04 5.24
N THR A 124 20.44 -7.14 5.81
CA THR A 124 20.33 -8.49 5.24
C THR A 124 19.41 -9.33 6.12
N PHE A 125 18.46 -9.99 5.47
CA PHE A 125 17.43 -10.81 6.10
C PHE A 125 17.71 -12.29 5.78
N PRO A 126 17.91 -13.14 6.80
CA PRO A 126 18.18 -14.57 6.60
C PRO A 126 16.85 -15.32 6.41
N PHE A 127 16.44 -15.48 5.15
CA PHE A 127 15.17 -16.11 4.84
C PHE A 127 15.16 -17.59 5.22
N ARG A 128 14.06 -17.99 5.86
CA ARG A 128 13.73 -19.38 6.14
C ARG A 128 12.38 -19.65 5.51
N GLN A 129 12.32 -20.60 4.59
CA GLN A 129 11.10 -20.86 3.79
C GLN A 129 10.70 -22.33 3.84
N ALA A 130 9.39 -22.60 3.86
CA ALA A 130 8.90 -23.98 3.76
C ALA A 130 9.25 -24.59 2.40
N LEU A 131 9.15 -23.78 1.34
CA LEU A 131 9.48 -24.17 -0.03
C LEU A 131 10.25 -23.04 -0.73
N TYR A 132 11.46 -23.34 -1.17
CA TYR A 132 12.23 -22.53 -2.11
C TYR A 132 12.15 -23.14 -3.51
N VAL A 133 11.91 -22.31 -4.51
CA VAL A 133 11.88 -22.69 -5.93
C VAL A 133 12.84 -21.77 -6.69
N GLY A 134 13.88 -22.36 -7.28
CA GLY A 134 14.81 -21.65 -8.16
C GLY A 134 14.46 -21.84 -9.64
N SER A 135 15.41 -21.52 -10.52
CA SER A 135 15.27 -21.70 -11.97
C SER A 135 15.06 -23.16 -12.41
N ASP A 136 15.62 -24.11 -11.65
CA ASP A 136 15.58 -25.54 -11.94
C ASP A 136 14.45 -26.28 -11.21
N GLY A 137 13.57 -25.54 -10.52
CA GLY A 137 12.47 -26.09 -9.74
C GLY A 137 12.73 -26.06 -8.24
N VAL A 138 12.20 -27.05 -7.51
CA VAL A 138 12.24 -27.05 -6.04
C VAL A 138 13.65 -27.34 -5.55
N ASP A 139 14.18 -26.45 -4.71
CA ASP A 139 15.48 -26.65 -4.05
C ASP A 139 15.25 -27.19 -2.64
N SER A 140 15.49 -28.49 -2.44
CA SER A 140 15.34 -29.11 -1.13
C SER A 140 16.38 -28.65 -0.11
N ALA A 141 17.57 -28.21 -0.54
CA ALA A 141 18.62 -27.79 0.37
C ALA A 141 18.29 -26.43 1.02
N LYS A 142 17.59 -25.56 0.29
CA LYS A 142 17.07 -24.29 0.80
C LYS A 142 15.66 -24.37 1.42
N SER A 143 15.04 -25.54 1.46
CA SER A 143 13.64 -25.70 1.89
C SER A 143 13.49 -26.35 3.26
N VAL A 144 12.56 -25.85 4.06
CA VAL A 144 12.09 -26.50 5.29
C VAL A 144 10.90 -27.39 4.97
N LEU A 145 11.15 -28.47 4.23
CA LEU A 145 10.09 -29.36 3.71
C LEU A 145 9.25 -30.03 4.80
N SER A 146 9.75 -30.13 6.03
CA SER A 146 8.94 -30.63 7.16
C SER A 146 7.73 -29.74 7.47
N ALA A 147 7.75 -28.46 7.08
CA ALA A 147 6.64 -27.52 7.20
C ALA A 147 5.61 -27.61 6.06
N VAL A 148 5.91 -28.34 4.98
CA VAL A 148 5.00 -28.54 3.85
C VAL A 148 4.17 -29.80 4.10
N ARG A 149 2.87 -29.64 4.34
CA ARG A 149 1.97 -30.73 4.73
C ARG A 149 0.94 -31.05 3.66
N GLY A 150 0.69 -32.34 3.46
CA GLY A 150 -0.29 -32.81 2.47
C GLY A 150 0.09 -32.45 1.03
N GLY A 151 -0.86 -32.66 0.12
CA GLY A 151 -0.71 -32.25 -1.28
C GLY A 151 0.40 -32.99 -2.04
N LYS A 152 0.81 -32.38 -3.15
CA LYS A 152 1.91 -32.85 -4.00
C LYS A 152 2.79 -31.68 -4.41
N VAL A 153 4.10 -31.83 -4.23
CA VAL A 153 5.12 -30.89 -4.69
C VAL A 153 5.88 -31.53 -5.86
N THR A 154 6.19 -30.71 -6.86
CA THR A 154 6.99 -31.02 -8.04
C THR A 154 7.82 -29.79 -8.39
N ASP A 155 8.78 -29.93 -9.30
CA ASP A 155 9.65 -28.85 -9.77
C ASP A 155 8.89 -27.68 -10.43
N ALA A 156 7.67 -27.92 -10.94
CA ALA A 156 6.86 -26.91 -11.61
C ALA A 156 5.62 -26.46 -10.81
N ALA A 157 5.22 -27.20 -9.76
CA ALA A 157 4.00 -26.90 -9.02
C ALA A 157 3.93 -27.53 -7.63
N ALA A 158 3.25 -26.84 -6.72
CA ALA A 158 2.74 -27.36 -5.46
C ALA A 158 1.21 -27.34 -5.46
N ARG A 159 0.57 -28.48 -5.17
CA ARG A 159 -0.88 -28.65 -5.25
C ARG A 159 -1.45 -29.13 -3.93
N ASN A 160 -2.45 -28.42 -3.41
CA ASN A 160 -3.18 -28.74 -2.18
C ASN A 160 -2.28 -28.93 -0.95
N VAL A 161 -1.18 -28.17 -0.88
CA VAL A 161 -0.26 -28.16 0.26
C VAL A 161 -0.80 -27.24 1.37
N SER A 162 -0.45 -27.55 2.62
CA SER A 162 -0.72 -26.73 3.79
C SER A 162 0.58 -26.33 4.47
N ILE A 163 0.70 -25.05 4.83
CA ILE A 163 1.86 -24.49 5.53
C ILE A 163 1.37 -23.67 6.72
N THR A 164 1.87 -23.99 7.91
CA THR A 164 1.52 -23.26 9.15
C THR A 164 2.79 -22.88 9.90
N SER A 165 2.86 -21.63 10.35
CA SER A 165 3.95 -21.13 11.18
C SER A 165 3.41 -20.26 12.31
N THR A 166 3.98 -20.46 13.50
CA THR A 166 3.85 -19.55 14.64
C THR A 166 5.18 -18.90 15.02
N GLY A 167 6.27 -19.25 14.33
CA GLY A 167 7.58 -18.61 14.48
C GLY A 167 7.69 -17.31 13.68
N GLU A 168 8.57 -16.42 14.12
CA GLU A 168 8.80 -15.13 13.45
C GLU A 168 9.67 -15.28 12.20
N CYS A 169 9.43 -14.40 11.24
CA CYS A 169 10.18 -14.27 10.00
C CYS A 169 10.36 -15.58 9.20
N PHE A 170 9.30 -16.38 9.10
CA PHE A 170 9.27 -17.59 8.29
C PHE A 170 8.39 -17.38 7.06
N ASN A 171 8.92 -17.74 5.89
CA ASN A 171 8.25 -17.63 4.61
C ASN A 171 7.52 -18.94 4.26
N GLY A 172 6.39 -18.82 3.58
CA GLY A 172 5.69 -20.00 3.06
C GLY A 172 6.39 -20.55 1.82
N VAL A 173 6.19 -19.88 0.68
CA VAL A 173 6.77 -20.24 -0.62
C VAL A 173 7.58 -19.06 -1.16
N TYR A 174 8.83 -19.29 -1.52
CA TYR A 174 9.71 -18.32 -2.15
C TYR A 174 10.09 -18.82 -3.55
N VAL A 175 9.78 -18.06 -4.59
CA VAL A 175 10.05 -18.42 -5.99
C VAL A 175 10.96 -17.38 -6.61
N GLU A 176 12.13 -17.81 -7.06
CA GLU A 176 13.15 -16.96 -7.67
C GLU A 176 13.54 -17.46 -9.06
N SER A 177 13.51 -16.55 -10.03
CA SER A 177 13.97 -16.78 -11.41
C SER A 177 13.39 -18.02 -12.11
N GLY A 178 12.10 -18.33 -11.93
CA GLY A 178 11.46 -19.52 -12.52
C GLY A 178 9.94 -19.42 -12.72
N SER A 179 9.35 -20.40 -13.41
CA SER A 179 7.90 -20.52 -13.57
C SER A 179 7.34 -21.56 -12.60
N TYR A 180 6.41 -21.16 -11.73
CA TYR A 180 5.84 -22.06 -10.72
C TYR A 180 4.35 -21.84 -10.51
N THR A 181 3.62 -22.91 -10.20
CA THR A 181 2.19 -22.84 -9.86
C THR A 181 1.91 -23.34 -8.45
N LEU A 182 1.34 -22.49 -7.62
CA LEU A 182 0.80 -22.83 -6.31
C LEU A 182 -0.72 -22.98 -6.43
N GLN A 183 -1.21 -24.22 -6.45
CA GLN A 183 -2.64 -24.52 -6.64
C GLN A 183 -3.28 -25.04 -5.35
N GLY A 184 -4.38 -24.43 -4.92
CA GLY A 184 -5.19 -24.90 -3.79
C GLY A 184 -4.47 -24.86 -2.43
N ALA A 185 -3.40 -24.06 -2.30
CA ALA A 185 -2.60 -24.03 -1.09
C ALA A 185 -3.34 -23.37 0.08
N THR A 186 -3.14 -23.89 1.29
CA THR A 186 -3.62 -23.28 2.53
C THR A 186 -2.43 -22.82 3.36
N ILE A 187 -2.31 -21.52 3.62
CA ILE A 187 -1.16 -20.95 4.36
C ILE A 187 -1.67 -20.11 5.53
N SER A 188 -1.14 -20.35 6.73
CA SER A 188 -1.50 -19.60 7.94
C SER A 188 -0.25 -19.28 8.74
N LEU A 189 0.21 -18.03 8.66
CA LEU A 189 1.42 -17.58 9.36
C LEU A 189 1.06 -16.58 10.47
N THR A 190 1.62 -16.79 11.66
CA THR A 190 1.50 -15.88 12.80
C THR A 190 2.88 -15.41 13.27
N GLY A 191 2.98 -14.17 13.76
CA GLY A 191 4.21 -13.58 14.30
C GLY A 191 4.71 -12.39 13.49
N ASN A 192 5.85 -11.80 13.88
CA ASN A 192 6.47 -10.70 13.13
C ASN A 192 7.03 -11.20 11.78
N GLY A 193 6.73 -10.52 10.67
CA GLY A 193 7.31 -10.71 9.35
C GLY A 193 8.54 -9.85 9.09
N ARG A 194 8.75 -8.82 9.92
CA ARG A 194 9.91 -7.93 9.97
C ARG A 194 10.09 -6.98 8.78
N SER A 195 9.94 -7.43 7.53
CA SER A 195 10.02 -6.54 6.37
C SER A 195 9.35 -7.08 5.12
N ASP A 196 8.22 -6.48 4.74
CA ASP A 196 7.53 -6.70 3.47
C ASP A 196 8.09 -5.85 2.32
N PHE A 197 9.10 -5.04 2.58
CA PHE A 197 9.94 -4.41 1.55
C PHE A 197 11.03 -5.36 1.03
N ALA A 198 11.32 -6.44 1.77
CA ALA A 198 12.26 -7.48 1.35
C ALA A 198 11.57 -8.80 0.99
N GLY A 199 10.30 -8.98 1.33
CA GLY A 199 9.62 -10.27 1.22
C GLY A 199 9.65 -11.11 2.50
N TYR A 200 10.29 -10.64 3.57
CA TYR A 200 10.63 -11.47 4.72
C TYR A 200 9.39 -11.85 5.53
N GLY A 201 9.28 -13.12 5.92
CA GLY A 201 8.13 -13.63 6.67
C GLY A 201 6.80 -13.64 5.92
N ALA A 202 6.79 -13.41 4.60
CA ALA A 202 5.58 -13.43 3.79
C ALA A 202 5.14 -14.86 3.42
N ALA A 203 3.84 -15.06 3.21
CA ALA A 203 3.31 -16.37 2.82
C ALA A 203 3.76 -16.82 1.44
N VAL A 204 3.80 -15.90 0.47
CA VAL A 204 4.26 -16.17 -0.89
C VAL A 204 5.08 -15.00 -1.40
N VAL A 205 6.26 -15.29 -1.96
CA VAL A 205 7.13 -14.30 -2.61
C VAL A 205 7.45 -14.80 -4.01
N GLY A 206 7.23 -13.95 -5.01
CA GLY A 206 7.82 -14.09 -6.33
C GLY A 206 8.87 -13.00 -6.52
N ASP A 207 10.10 -13.40 -6.80
CA ASP A 207 11.24 -12.48 -6.96
C ASP A 207 11.99 -12.74 -8.27
N GLY A 208 12.46 -11.66 -8.91
CA GLY A 208 13.33 -11.72 -10.08
C GLY A 208 12.60 -11.70 -11.43
N SER A 209 13.23 -11.06 -12.41
CA SER A 209 12.63 -10.73 -13.73
C SER A 209 12.24 -11.93 -14.61
N SER A 210 12.74 -13.14 -14.30
CA SER A 210 12.36 -14.37 -14.99
C SER A 210 11.22 -15.11 -14.29
N THR A 211 10.73 -14.60 -13.15
CA THR A 211 9.72 -15.27 -12.34
C THR A 211 8.33 -15.07 -12.91
N LYS A 212 7.65 -16.21 -13.10
CA LYS A 212 6.21 -16.27 -13.39
C LYS A 212 5.55 -17.17 -12.36
N LEU A 213 4.82 -16.55 -11.44
CA LEU A 213 4.18 -17.27 -10.34
C LEU A 213 2.66 -17.19 -10.47
N VAL A 214 2.02 -18.35 -10.57
CA VAL A 214 0.56 -18.46 -10.54
C VAL A 214 0.13 -19.00 -9.18
N VAL A 215 -0.62 -18.21 -8.42
CA VAL A 215 -1.29 -18.62 -7.18
C VAL A 215 -2.77 -18.80 -7.49
N ASP A 216 -3.24 -20.04 -7.50
CA ASP A 216 -4.57 -20.41 -7.98
C ASP A 216 -5.37 -21.13 -6.90
N GLY A 217 -6.53 -20.62 -6.50
CA GLY A 217 -7.38 -21.29 -5.50
C GLY A 217 -6.81 -21.31 -4.08
N ALA A 218 -5.87 -20.42 -3.75
CA ALA A 218 -5.20 -20.41 -2.46
C ALA A 218 -6.07 -19.80 -1.35
N ARG A 219 -5.84 -20.24 -0.10
CA ARG A 219 -6.38 -19.64 1.12
C ARG A 219 -5.23 -19.24 2.04
N VAL A 220 -4.98 -17.95 2.15
CA VAL A 220 -3.92 -17.40 3.02
C VAL A 220 -4.56 -16.58 4.13
N SER A 221 -4.25 -16.89 5.39
CA SER A 221 -4.75 -16.15 6.55
C SER A 221 -3.62 -15.87 7.55
N ASN A 222 -2.95 -14.74 7.38
CA ASN A 222 -1.85 -14.32 8.24
C ASN A 222 -2.32 -13.43 9.40
N LYS A 223 -1.55 -13.41 10.49
CA LYS A 223 -1.74 -12.50 11.62
C LYS A 223 -0.40 -12.09 12.19
N GLY A 224 -0.07 -10.81 12.19
CA GLY A 224 1.19 -10.36 12.75
C GLY A 224 1.67 -9.04 12.18
N VAL A 225 2.73 -8.50 12.78
CA VAL A 225 3.40 -7.29 12.32
C VAL A 225 4.06 -7.60 10.99
N VAL A 226 3.73 -6.86 9.93
CA VAL A 226 4.30 -6.99 8.58
C VAL A 226 4.25 -8.44 8.05
N ARG A 227 3.25 -9.22 8.50
CA ARG A 227 3.08 -10.64 8.12
C ARG A 227 2.28 -10.78 6.82
N THR A 228 2.84 -10.22 5.74
CA THR A 228 2.18 -10.05 4.43
C THR A 228 1.84 -11.38 3.75
N THR A 229 0.78 -11.40 2.93
CA THR A 229 0.35 -12.62 2.23
C THR A 229 1.17 -12.86 0.97
N VAL A 230 1.13 -11.94 0.01
CA VAL A 230 1.79 -12.10 -1.30
C VAL A 230 2.67 -10.89 -1.59
N ILE A 231 3.90 -11.15 -2.02
CA ILE A 231 4.85 -10.13 -2.48
C ILE A 231 5.33 -10.49 -3.90
N ALA A 232 5.38 -9.46 -4.74
CA ALA A 232 6.00 -9.52 -6.06
C ALA A 232 7.15 -8.50 -6.10
N ASP A 233 8.36 -8.97 -6.43
CA ASP A 233 9.58 -8.17 -6.39
C ASP A 233 10.48 -8.38 -7.62
N ASN A 234 11.36 -7.41 -7.88
CA ASN A 234 12.46 -7.41 -8.84
C ASN A 234 12.14 -7.92 -10.25
N GLY A 235 10.95 -7.58 -10.75
CA GLY A 235 10.50 -7.90 -12.11
C GLY A 235 9.65 -9.16 -12.21
N ALA A 236 9.31 -9.80 -11.08
CA ALA A 236 8.42 -10.95 -11.07
C ALA A 236 7.03 -10.61 -11.63
N ASN A 237 6.42 -11.57 -12.32
CA ASN A 237 5.02 -11.53 -12.72
C ASN A 237 4.21 -12.52 -11.89
N VAL A 238 3.43 -12.00 -10.94
CA VAL A 238 2.62 -12.79 -10.01
C VAL A 238 1.13 -12.64 -10.37
N LEU A 239 0.50 -13.74 -10.78
CA LEU A 239 -0.93 -13.85 -10.99
C LEU A 239 -1.56 -14.60 -9.82
N VAL A 240 -2.37 -13.91 -9.02
CA VAL A 240 -3.23 -14.50 -8.01
C VAL A 240 -4.64 -14.61 -8.58
N LYS A 241 -5.18 -15.82 -8.68
CA LYS A 241 -6.54 -16.05 -9.17
C LYS A 241 -7.35 -16.97 -8.26
N ASP A 242 -8.66 -16.74 -8.23
CA ASP A 242 -9.63 -17.57 -7.51
C ASP A 242 -9.27 -17.81 -6.03
N SER A 243 -8.58 -16.84 -5.40
CA SER A 243 -7.94 -17.02 -4.10
C SER A 243 -8.52 -16.12 -3.02
N PHE A 244 -8.34 -16.50 -1.76
CA PHE A 244 -8.70 -15.74 -0.57
C PHE A 244 -7.45 -15.40 0.23
N LEU A 245 -7.12 -14.11 0.35
CA LEU A 245 -5.97 -13.59 1.07
C LEU A 245 -6.46 -12.67 2.20
N ARG A 246 -6.04 -12.96 3.43
CA ARG A 246 -6.29 -12.09 4.58
C ARG A 246 -5.05 -11.90 5.43
N ALA A 247 -4.74 -10.65 5.78
CA ALA A 247 -3.74 -10.30 6.78
C ALA A 247 -4.38 -9.54 7.94
N ARG A 248 -3.95 -9.82 9.18
CA ARG A 248 -4.44 -9.18 10.40
C ARG A 248 -3.31 -8.60 11.22
N ASN A 249 -3.60 -7.52 11.93
CA ASN A 249 -2.60 -6.80 12.71
C ASN A 249 -1.98 -7.72 13.77
N GLY A 250 -0.71 -7.46 14.07
CA GLY A 250 0.04 -8.08 15.16
C GLY A 250 0.23 -7.13 16.34
N VAL A 251 1.02 -7.59 17.31
CA VAL A 251 1.51 -6.76 18.41
C VAL A 251 2.91 -6.28 18.04
N LEU A 252 3.09 -4.96 17.93
CA LEU A 252 4.41 -4.36 17.71
C LEU A 252 5.33 -4.65 18.91
N PRO A 253 6.66 -4.77 18.70
CA PRO A 253 7.62 -4.78 19.80
C PRO A 253 7.40 -3.56 20.73
N SER A 254 7.50 -3.74 22.04
CA SER A 254 7.12 -2.70 23.02
C SER A 254 7.99 -1.43 22.94
N ASP A 255 9.21 -1.55 22.46
CA ASP A 255 10.19 -0.49 22.25
C ASP A 255 10.29 -0.07 20.77
N TYR A 256 9.41 -0.59 19.89
CA TYR A 256 9.34 -0.13 18.50
C TYR A 256 9.01 1.35 18.44
N GLN A 257 9.73 2.07 17.58
CA GLN A 257 9.50 3.47 17.31
C GLN A 257 9.05 3.64 15.86
N ALA A 258 7.87 4.22 15.66
CA ALA A 258 7.29 4.41 14.33
C ALA A 258 8.19 5.28 13.45
N THR A 259 8.54 4.77 12.26
CA THR A 259 9.46 5.39 11.32
C THR A 259 8.99 5.20 9.88
N VAL A 260 9.46 6.05 8.96
CA VAL A 260 9.33 5.85 7.50
C VAL A 260 10.55 5.17 6.87
N GLU A 261 11.57 4.83 7.67
CA GLU A 261 12.76 4.14 7.17
C GLU A 261 12.40 2.70 6.82
N THR A 262 12.21 2.44 5.53
CA THR A 262 11.68 1.17 5.01
C THR A 262 12.37 -0.11 5.50
N PRO A 263 13.68 -0.16 5.83
CA PRO A 263 14.29 -1.36 6.43
C PRO A 263 13.82 -1.64 7.87
N TYR A 264 13.25 -0.65 8.56
CA TYR A 264 12.81 -0.73 9.97
C TYR A 264 11.31 -0.47 10.15
N MET A 265 10.60 -0.13 9.08
CA MET A 265 9.20 0.27 9.13
C MET A 265 8.29 -0.93 9.36
N GLU A 266 7.60 -0.93 10.50
CA GLU A 266 6.67 -2.00 10.91
C GLU A 266 5.23 -1.52 11.10
N SER A 267 4.96 -0.24 10.90
CA SER A 267 3.63 0.36 11.02
C SER A 267 3.39 1.40 9.91
N VAL A 268 2.13 1.62 9.54
CA VAL A 268 1.77 2.69 8.61
C VAL A 268 2.20 4.06 9.16
N PRO A 269 2.60 5.02 8.32
CA PRO A 269 2.76 6.40 8.75
C PRO A 269 1.37 6.98 9.06
N TRP A 270 1.13 7.32 10.32
CA TRP A 270 -0.19 7.82 10.76
C TRP A 270 -0.60 9.11 10.04
N MET A 271 0.36 9.87 9.50
CA MET A 271 0.14 11.09 8.74
C MET A 271 -0.63 10.88 7.42
N LEU A 272 -0.82 9.62 7.00
CA LEU A 272 -1.75 9.26 5.94
C LEU A 272 -3.22 9.23 6.40
N GLY A 273 -3.51 9.47 7.68
CA GLY A 273 -4.84 9.32 8.27
C GLY A 273 -5.21 7.85 8.53
N LEU A 274 -4.22 7.01 8.85
CA LEU A 274 -4.35 5.55 8.94
C LEU A 274 -3.70 4.98 10.21
N ASP A 275 -4.11 3.77 10.56
CA ASP A 275 -3.46 2.91 11.55
C ASP A 275 -3.12 1.52 10.97
N GLY A 276 -2.45 0.70 11.78
CA GLY A 276 -2.12 -0.68 11.44
C GLY A 276 -0.64 -0.97 11.25
N ASN A 277 -0.34 -2.26 11.23
CA ASN A 277 1.01 -2.78 11.12
C ASN A 277 1.14 -3.92 10.10
N VAL A 278 0.16 -4.14 9.24
CA VAL A 278 0.28 -5.13 8.17
C VAL A 278 -0.42 -4.71 6.88
N ARG A 279 0.28 -4.89 5.76
CA ARG A 279 -0.30 -4.88 4.41
C ARG A 279 -0.70 -6.30 4.02
N ALA A 280 -1.81 -6.46 3.30
CA ALA A 280 -2.16 -7.79 2.79
C ALA A 280 -1.20 -8.21 1.67
N THR A 281 -0.83 -7.30 0.77
CA THR A 281 0.13 -7.56 -0.30
C THR A 281 1.07 -6.37 -0.51
N ASN A 282 2.22 -6.62 -1.14
CA ASN A 282 3.12 -5.56 -1.58
C ASN A 282 3.68 -5.85 -2.98
N LEU A 283 3.79 -4.81 -3.79
CA LEU A 283 4.40 -4.84 -5.13
C LEU A 283 5.59 -3.88 -5.12
N ILE A 284 6.78 -4.41 -5.33
CA ILE A 284 8.06 -3.71 -5.18
C ILE A 284 9.02 -4.08 -6.30
N GLY A 285 10.14 -3.37 -6.40
CA GLY A 285 11.19 -3.64 -7.37
C GLY A 285 10.92 -3.06 -8.75
N LYS A 286 11.85 -3.24 -9.68
CA LYS A 286 11.72 -2.68 -11.03
C LYS A 286 10.89 -3.61 -11.92
N ASN A 287 9.90 -3.06 -12.62
CA ASN A 287 9.05 -3.75 -13.60
C ASN A 287 8.25 -4.94 -13.07
N SER A 288 8.05 -5.05 -11.76
CA SER A 288 7.24 -6.13 -11.18
C SER A 288 5.76 -5.94 -11.52
N ILE A 289 5.06 -7.07 -11.65
CA ILE A 289 3.65 -7.14 -12.01
C ILE A 289 2.91 -8.00 -10.99
N ALA A 290 1.81 -7.49 -10.44
CA ALA A 290 0.89 -8.25 -9.60
C ALA A 290 -0.55 -8.11 -10.12
N THR A 291 -1.19 -9.24 -10.43
CA THR A 291 -2.59 -9.28 -10.88
C THR A 291 -3.44 -10.15 -9.96
N TYR A 292 -4.57 -9.60 -9.52
CA TYR A 292 -5.56 -10.28 -8.66
C TYR A 292 -6.86 -10.46 -9.45
N LEU A 293 -7.12 -11.69 -9.87
CA LEU A 293 -8.28 -12.06 -10.69
C LEU A 293 -9.28 -12.87 -9.87
N ASN A 294 -10.55 -12.45 -9.84
CA ASN A 294 -11.62 -13.17 -9.13
C ASN A 294 -11.24 -13.59 -7.70
N SER A 295 -10.54 -12.72 -6.99
CA SER A 295 -9.94 -13.02 -5.69
C SER A 295 -10.49 -12.12 -4.59
N THR A 296 -10.40 -12.55 -3.35
CA THR A 296 -10.73 -11.76 -2.16
C THR A 296 -9.45 -11.39 -1.43
N VAL A 297 -9.18 -10.10 -1.24
CA VAL A 297 -7.94 -9.62 -0.60
C VAL A 297 -8.27 -8.59 0.48
N PHE A 298 -7.97 -8.92 1.73
CA PHE A 298 -8.27 -8.06 2.88
C PHE A 298 -7.06 -7.91 3.80
N SER A 299 -6.73 -6.67 4.15
CA SER A 299 -5.96 -6.38 5.36
C SER A 299 -6.93 -6.04 6.51
N GLU A 300 -6.43 -6.07 7.75
CA GLU A 300 -7.23 -5.55 8.86
C GLU A 300 -7.33 -4.03 8.76
N THR A 301 -6.19 -3.33 8.73
CA THR A 301 -6.11 -1.90 8.43
C THR A 301 -5.00 -1.62 7.41
N TRP A 302 -4.18 -0.56 7.52
CA TRP A 302 -3.13 -0.15 6.57
C TRP A 302 -3.50 -0.29 5.07
N GLY A 303 -3.14 -1.40 4.41
CA GLY A 303 -3.27 -1.53 2.94
C GLY A 303 -3.59 -2.93 2.44
N ALA A 304 -4.57 -3.03 1.54
CA ALA A 304 -4.90 -4.30 0.90
C ALA A 304 -3.95 -4.62 -0.26
N LEU A 305 -3.83 -3.71 -1.24
CA LEU A 305 -3.00 -3.88 -2.44
C LEU A 305 -1.97 -2.74 -2.58
N SER A 306 -0.81 -2.88 -1.94
CA SER A 306 0.20 -1.82 -1.93
C SER A 306 1.16 -1.91 -3.12
N VAL A 307 1.54 -0.75 -3.64
CA VAL A 307 2.70 -0.58 -4.53
C VAL A 307 3.68 0.34 -3.84
N GLU A 308 4.92 -0.09 -3.69
CA GLU A 308 5.93 0.62 -2.89
C GLU A 308 7.20 0.86 -3.72
N GLY A 309 8.39 0.79 -3.11
CA GLY A 309 9.67 1.14 -3.74
C GLY A 309 9.94 0.37 -5.04
N GLY A 310 10.15 1.11 -6.13
CA GLY A 310 10.44 0.54 -7.45
C GLY A 310 10.20 1.53 -8.59
N SER A 311 10.14 1.00 -9.82
CA SER A 311 9.78 1.77 -11.02
C SER A 311 9.12 0.86 -12.07
N GLY A 312 8.22 1.40 -12.89
CA GLY A 312 7.50 0.63 -13.92
C GLY A 312 6.57 -0.45 -13.35
N LEU A 313 6.12 -0.28 -12.11
CA LEU A 313 5.29 -1.24 -11.38
C LEU A 313 3.86 -1.29 -11.92
N LYS A 314 3.29 -2.49 -12.07
CA LYS A 314 1.92 -2.68 -12.55
C LYS A 314 1.09 -3.53 -11.58
N LEU A 315 0.10 -2.90 -10.97
CA LEU A 315 -0.87 -3.56 -10.09
C LEU A 315 -2.24 -3.60 -10.78
N THR A 316 -2.86 -4.78 -10.84
CA THR A 316 -4.15 -4.96 -11.52
C THR A 316 -5.10 -5.81 -10.69
N SER A 317 -6.35 -5.33 -10.54
CA SER A 317 -7.45 -6.05 -9.90
C SER A 317 -8.58 -6.23 -10.91
N ILE A 318 -8.98 -7.48 -11.17
CA ILE A 318 -10.05 -7.83 -12.11
C ILE A 318 -11.09 -8.69 -11.39
N ASN A 319 -12.34 -8.24 -11.36
CA ASN A 319 -13.46 -8.98 -10.76
C ASN A 319 -13.22 -9.44 -9.31
N SER A 320 -12.37 -8.72 -8.58
CA SER A 320 -11.94 -9.08 -7.24
C SER A 320 -12.68 -8.28 -6.17
N HIS A 321 -12.69 -8.79 -4.94
CA HIS A 321 -13.21 -8.11 -3.77
C HIS A 321 -12.06 -7.73 -2.85
N VAL A 322 -11.79 -6.43 -2.74
CA VAL A 322 -10.64 -5.89 -2.02
C VAL A 322 -11.13 -5.00 -0.89
N GLY A 323 -10.46 -5.00 0.26
CA GLY A 323 -10.89 -4.13 1.34
C GLY A 323 -10.12 -4.21 2.64
N ASN A 324 -10.69 -3.56 3.65
CA ASN A 324 -10.21 -3.59 5.02
C ASN A 324 -11.29 -4.19 5.92
N THR A 325 -10.90 -4.93 6.96
CA THR A 325 -11.87 -5.40 7.96
C THR A 325 -12.02 -4.47 9.16
N GLY A 326 -11.08 -3.54 9.36
CA GLY A 326 -11.14 -2.46 10.34
C GLY A 326 -11.57 -1.13 9.74
N ASP A 327 -11.68 -0.11 10.60
CA ASP A 327 -12.28 1.18 10.25
C ASP A 327 -11.40 2.06 9.35
N TYR A 328 -10.09 1.81 9.34
CA TYR A 328 -9.12 2.56 8.54
C TYR A 328 -8.35 1.65 7.60
N GLY A 329 -7.89 2.23 6.48
CA GLY A 329 -7.06 1.54 5.51
C GLY A 329 -7.33 1.97 4.08
N TYR A 330 -6.48 1.52 3.17
CA TYR A 330 -6.68 1.73 1.74
C TYR A 330 -6.86 0.43 0.97
N GLY A 331 -7.55 0.54 -0.17
CA GLY A 331 -7.62 -0.49 -1.19
C GLY A 331 -6.31 -0.62 -1.93
N THR A 332 -5.83 0.47 -2.55
CA THR A 332 -4.53 0.52 -3.23
C THR A 332 -3.66 1.72 -2.84
N TYR A 333 -2.34 1.57 -2.96
CA TYR A 333 -1.38 2.67 -2.83
C TYR A 333 -0.57 2.78 -4.11
N ALA A 334 -0.56 3.96 -4.73
CA ALA A 334 0.11 4.21 -6.01
C ALA A 334 1.21 5.25 -5.82
N ILE A 335 2.47 4.80 -5.74
CA ILE A 335 3.66 5.64 -5.58
C ILE A 335 4.56 5.61 -6.82
N GLY A 336 5.45 6.59 -6.95
CA GLY A 336 6.39 6.69 -8.06
C GLY A 336 5.67 6.89 -9.41
N ASP A 337 5.98 6.00 -10.35
CA ASP A 337 5.39 5.89 -11.70
C ASP A 337 4.48 4.66 -11.85
N ALA A 338 3.97 4.13 -10.73
CA ALA A 338 3.14 2.93 -10.72
C ALA A 338 1.88 3.09 -11.58
N THR A 339 1.53 2.01 -12.29
CA THR A 339 0.25 1.87 -12.98
C THR A 339 -0.67 0.96 -12.17
N VAL A 340 -1.81 1.49 -11.72
CA VAL A 340 -2.83 0.76 -10.97
C VAL A 340 -4.12 0.69 -11.78
N ARG A 341 -4.65 -0.53 -11.98
CA ARG A 341 -5.90 -0.76 -12.73
C ARG A 341 -6.90 -1.59 -11.92
N VAL A 342 -8.14 -1.14 -11.86
CA VAL A 342 -9.23 -1.81 -11.14
C VAL A 342 -10.43 -1.95 -12.07
N LEU A 343 -10.71 -3.18 -12.50
CA LEU A 343 -11.76 -3.48 -13.48
C LEU A 343 -12.80 -4.47 -12.95
N GLY A 344 -14.07 -4.09 -12.96
CA GLY A 344 -15.18 -4.92 -12.50
C GLY A 344 -15.09 -5.40 -11.05
N SER A 345 -14.29 -4.71 -10.23
CA SER A 345 -13.99 -5.11 -8.85
C SER A 345 -14.87 -4.39 -7.84
N ARG A 346 -14.99 -4.97 -6.64
CA ARG A 346 -15.62 -4.34 -5.49
C ARG A 346 -14.55 -3.97 -4.48
N PHE A 347 -14.52 -2.71 -4.06
CA PHE A 347 -13.63 -2.21 -3.01
C PHE A 347 -14.46 -1.77 -1.80
N ASP A 348 -14.30 -2.42 -0.64
CA ASP A 348 -14.89 -1.97 0.63
C ASP A 348 -13.76 -1.57 1.59
N VAL A 349 -13.47 -0.29 1.65
CA VAL A 349 -12.24 0.24 2.27
C VAL A 349 -12.57 1.13 3.46
N GLY A 350 -11.72 1.09 4.49
CA GLY A 350 -11.92 1.90 5.69
C GLY A 350 -11.80 3.40 5.39
N SER A 351 -10.78 3.80 4.63
CA SER A 351 -10.46 5.22 4.41
C SER A 351 -10.40 5.65 2.96
N TYR A 352 -9.70 4.91 2.08
CA TYR A 352 -9.44 5.34 0.69
C TYR A 352 -9.49 4.18 -0.30
N ALA A 353 -10.10 4.37 -1.46
CA ALA A 353 -10.01 3.39 -2.55
C ALA A 353 -8.59 3.31 -3.09
N THR A 354 -7.99 4.48 -3.34
CA THR A 354 -6.58 4.64 -3.70
C THR A 354 -5.99 5.85 -2.99
N ILE A 355 -4.77 5.68 -2.46
CA ILE A 355 -3.88 6.81 -2.18
C ILE A 355 -2.94 7.00 -3.37
N ILE A 356 -2.97 8.18 -3.96
CA ILE A 356 -2.19 8.56 -5.14
C ILE A 356 -1.05 9.43 -4.65
N ALA A 357 0.09 8.79 -4.37
CA ALA A 357 1.29 9.43 -3.81
C ALA A 357 2.38 9.68 -4.86
N GLY A 358 2.34 8.96 -5.99
CA GLY A 358 3.35 9.05 -7.03
C GLY A 358 3.18 10.28 -7.92
N PRO A 359 4.27 11.00 -8.25
CA PRO A 359 4.21 12.15 -9.15
C PRO A 359 3.88 11.77 -10.60
N ALA A 360 4.07 10.50 -10.98
CA ALA A 360 3.79 9.97 -12.31
C ALA A 360 2.86 8.74 -12.25
N ALA A 361 2.21 8.50 -11.10
CA ALA A 361 1.31 7.37 -10.96
C ALA A 361 0.10 7.51 -11.89
N VAL A 362 -0.33 6.39 -12.48
CA VAL A 362 -1.51 6.33 -13.35
C VAL A 362 -2.50 5.34 -12.77
N VAL A 363 -3.67 5.83 -12.38
CA VAL A 363 -4.72 5.04 -11.75
C VAL A 363 -5.97 5.02 -12.64
N HIS A 364 -6.51 3.82 -12.87
CA HIS A 364 -7.70 3.62 -13.70
C HIS A 364 -8.71 2.69 -13.02
N TYR A 365 -9.97 3.13 -12.95
CA TYR A 365 -11.11 2.35 -12.52
C TYR A 365 -12.14 2.29 -13.66
N GLY A 366 -12.59 1.09 -14.00
CA GLY A 366 -13.53 0.87 -15.11
C GLY A 366 -14.23 -0.49 -15.05
N ASP A 367 -14.90 -0.87 -16.13
CA ASP A 367 -15.60 -2.15 -16.23
C ASP A 367 -14.66 -3.26 -16.72
N SER A 368 -14.87 -4.50 -16.27
CA SER A 368 -14.19 -5.69 -16.76
C SER A 368 -14.76 -6.20 -18.10
N THR A 369 -14.92 -5.30 -19.07
CA THR A 369 -15.37 -5.69 -20.43
C THR A 369 -14.47 -6.76 -21.02
N ARG A 370 -15.01 -7.61 -21.91
CA ARG A 370 -14.22 -8.68 -22.54
C ARG A 370 -12.97 -8.16 -23.24
N ASP A 371 -13.09 -7.04 -23.95
CA ASP A 371 -11.98 -6.43 -24.67
C ASP A 371 -10.90 -5.90 -23.72
N ALA A 372 -11.30 -5.25 -22.62
CA ALA A 372 -10.36 -4.75 -21.63
C ALA A 372 -9.60 -5.88 -20.94
N VAL A 373 -10.28 -6.97 -20.56
CA VAL A 373 -9.65 -8.14 -19.93
C VAL A 373 -8.73 -8.87 -20.92
N ALA A 374 -9.14 -9.02 -22.18
CA ALA A 374 -8.30 -9.63 -23.22
C ALA A 374 -7.04 -8.79 -23.52
N ALA A 375 -7.17 -7.45 -23.54
CA ALA A 375 -6.05 -6.54 -23.67
C ALA A 375 -5.06 -6.68 -22.51
N LEU A 376 -5.55 -6.74 -21.26
CA LEU A 376 -4.69 -6.95 -20.08
C LEU A 376 -4.04 -8.33 -20.06
N ASN A 377 -4.74 -9.39 -20.47
CA ASN A 377 -4.14 -10.72 -20.60
C ASN A 377 -2.91 -10.70 -21.53
N THR A 378 -2.99 -9.91 -22.61
CA THR A 378 -1.89 -9.72 -23.57
C THR A 378 -0.81 -8.80 -22.99
N GLU A 379 -1.16 -7.61 -22.51
CA GLU A 379 -0.22 -6.60 -21.98
C GLU A 379 0.61 -7.16 -20.81
N LEU A 380 -0.05 -7.87 -19.89
CA LEU A 380 0.56 -8.35 -18.65
C LEU A 380 1.04 -9.80 -18.76
N SER A 381 0.88 -10.44 -19.93
CA SER A 381 1.25 -11.85 -20.14
C SER A 381 0.66 -12.80 -19.07
N LEU A 382 -0.62 -12.62 -18.73
CA LEU A 382 -1.27 -13.36 -17.63
C LEU A 382 -1.41 -14.87 -17.93
N GLY A 383 -1.37 -15.25 -19.20
CA GLY A 383 -1.43 -16.65 -19.62
C GLY A 383 -2.82 -17.30 -19.47
N LEU A 384 -3.89 -16.49 -19.44
CA LEU A 384 -5.25 -16.99 -19.38
C LEU A 384 -5.62 -17.65 -20.72
N SER A 385 -6.23 -18.82 -20.66
CA SER A 385 -6.78 -19.53 -21.81
C SER A 385 -8.03 -18.85 -22.37
N ASN A 386 -8.40 -19.18 -23.61
CA ASN A 386 -9.67 -18.72 -24.21
C ASN A 386 -10.89 -19.11 -23.38
N ALA A 387 -10.85 -20.28 -22.73
CA ALA A 387 -11.93 -20.74 -21.86
C ALA A 387 -12.03 -19.87 -20.60
N GLU A 388 -10.90 -19.56 -19.96
CA GLU A 388 -10.84 -18.67 -18.80
C GLU A 388 -11.33 -17.26 -19.16
N LEU A 389 -10.82 -16.66 -20.25
CA LEU A 389 -11.27 -15.34 -20.71
C LEU A 389 -12.78 -15.29 -20.93
N LYS A 390 -13.35 -16.33 -21.54
CA LYS A 390 -14.81 -16.42 -21.77
C LYS A 390 -15.60 -16.59 -20.47
N SER A 391 -14.99 -17.17 -19.43
CA SER A 391 -15.62 -17.39 -18.13
C SER A 391 -15.64 -16.17 -17.23
N ILE A 392 -14.79 -15.18 -17.49
CA ILE A 392 -14.74 -13.93 -16.72
C ILE A 392 -15.98 -13.09 -17.09
N PRO A 393 -16.89 -12.81 -16.13
CA PRO A 393 -18.06 -12.01 -16.42
C PRO A 393 -17.69 -10.53 -16.56
N GLU A 394 -18.40 -9.81 -17.44
CA GLU A 394 -18.32 -8.35 -17.46
C GLU A 394 -19.02 -7.80 -16.21
N ARG A 395 -18.33 -6.92 -15.49
CA ARG A 395 -18.83 -6.26 -14.29
C ARG A 395 -18.41 -4.81 -14.28
N ASN A 396 -19.22 -3.98 -13.65
CA ASN A 396 -18.81 -2.64 -13.30
C ASN A 396 -18.03 -2.61 -11.99
N THR A 397 -17.19 -1.60 -11.81
CA THR A 397 -16.46 -1.40 -10.55
C THR A 397 -17.32 -0.66 -9.53
N VAL A 398 -17.27 -1.10 -8.27
CA VAL A 398 -17.97 -0.46 -7.15
C VAL A 398 -16.99 -0.20 -6.00
N VAL A 399 -16.95 1.04 -5.53
CA VAL A 399 -16.16 1.46 -4.37
C VAL A 399 -17.12 1.89 -3.26
N ASN A 400 -16.90 1.37 -2.06
CA ASN A 400 -17.52 1.83 -0.81
C ASN A 400 -16.39 2.23 0.15
N SER A 401 -16.23 3.52 0.39
CA SER A 401 -15.23 4.05 1.31
C SER A 401 -15.87 4.58 2.59
N GLY A 402 -15.35 4.14 3.74
CA GLY A 402 -15.74 4.64 5.05
C GLY A 402 -15.30 6.08 5.35
N HIS A 403 -14.41 6.66 4.52
CA HIS A 403 -14.03 8.07 4.59
C HIS A 403 -14.07 8.71 3.20
N PHE A 404 -12.92 8.98 2.58
CA PHE A 404 -12.81 9.68 1.31
C PHE A 404 -12.74 8.67 0.16
N GLY A 405 -13.22 9.02 -1.03
CA GLY A 405 -13.08 8.12 -2.19
C GLY A 405 -11.61 7.89 -2.54
N TYR A 406 -10.89 8.97 -2.84
CA TYR A 406 -9.49 8.96 -3.27
C TYR A 406 -8.72 10.08 -2.56
N MET A 407 -7.46 9.82 -2.21
CA MET A 407 -6.55 10.84 -1.68
C MET A 407 -5.42 11.12 -2.67
N PHE A 408 -5.23 12.39 -3.01
CA PHE A 408 -4.05 12.87 -3.72
C PHE A 408 -3.05 13.43 -2.72
N PHE A 409 -1.92 12.74 -2.67
CA PHE A 409 -0.73 13.09 -1.89
C PHE A 409 0.46 13.42 -2.81
N GLY A 410 0.42 12.96 -4.06
CA GLY A 410 1.31 13.36 -5.14
C GLY A 410 0.55 13.71 -6.43
N ALA A 411 1.30 14.03 -7.49
CA ALA A 411 0.78 14.61 -8.73
C ALA A 411 0.21 13.62 -9.77
N GLY A 412 -0.20 12.43 -9.33
CA GLY A 412 -0.65 11.36 -10.21
C GLY A 412 -1.98 11.62 -10.93
N GLN A 413 -2.31 10.72 -11.85
CA GLN A 413 -3.52 10.78 -12.67
C GLN A 413 -4.55 9.75 -12.21
N LEU A 414 -5.83 10.12 -12.31
CA LEU A 414 -6.96 9.23 -12.03
C LEU A 414 -7.98 9.29 -13.17
N THR A 415 -8.32 8.14 -13.72
CA THR A 415 -9.42 7.98 -14.69
C THR A 415 -10.49 7.06 -14.12
N LEU A 416 -11.74 7.50 -14.15
CA LEU A 416 -12.93 6.74 -13.81
C LEU A 416 -13.86 6.68 -15.02
N ASP A 417 -14.22 5.48 -15.48
CA ASP A 417 -15.13 5.31 -16.63
C ASP A 417 -16.06 4.10 -16.46
N GLY A 418 -16.80 3.76 -17.52
CA GLY A 418 -17.72 2.63 -17.53
C GLY A 418 -18.93 2.86 -16.62
N GLY A 419 -19.41 1.79 -15.99
CA GLY A 419 -20.43 1.82 -14.95
C GLY A 419 -19.86 2.02 -13.54
N THR A 420 -18.66 2.58 -13.39
CA THR A 420 -17.98 2.72 -12.09
C THR A 420 -18.81 3.54 -11.10
N VAL A 421 -19.08 2.99 -9.91
CA VAL A 421 -19.82 3.66 -8.83
C VAL A 421 -18.92 3.89 -7.64
N ILE A 422 -18.81 5.14 -7.19
CA ILE A 422 -18.06 5.52 -6.00
C ILE A 422 -19.04 6.00 -4.92
N ASN A 423 -19.08 5.28 -3.80
CA ASN A 423 -19.77 5.69 -2.58
C ASN A 423 -18.72 6.03 -1.53
N SER A 424 -18.80 7.22 -0.95
CA SER A 424 -17.87 7.67 0.09
C SER A 424 -18.62 8.40 1.20
N GLU A 425 -18.24 8.17 2.45
CA GLU A 425 -18.85 8.90 3.58
C GLU A 425 -18.46 10.39 3.58
N ARG A 426 -17.31 10.73 2.99
CA ARG A 426 -16.81 12.09 2.79
C ARG A 426 -16.59 12.39 1.31
N ALA A 427 -15.86 13.47 1.03
CA ALA A 427 -15.54 13.88 -0.32
C ALA A 427 -15.05 12.73 -1.21
N THR A 428 -15.52 12.69 -2.46
CA THR A 428 -15.05 11.68 -3.43
C THR A 428 -13.55 11.86 -3.69
N PHE A 429 -13.08 13.09 -3.86
CA PHE A 429 -11.69 13.41 -4.07
C PHE A 429 -11.18 14.34 -2.97
N LEU A 430 -10.26 13.86 -2.15
CA LEU A 430 -9.46 14.67 -1.24
C LEU A 430 -8.13 14.99 -1.92
N ASN A 431 -7.88 16.25 -2.24
CA ASN A 431 -6.61 16.70 -2.79
C ASN A 431 -5.86 17.55 -1.76
N LYS A 432 -4.74 17.02 -1.25
CA LYS A 432 -3.88 17.69 -0.27
C LYS A 432 -2.83 18.56 -0.97
N GLY A 433 -3.31 19.55 -1.71
CA GLY A 433 -2.47 20.58 -2.33
C GLY A 433 -1.58 20.08 -3.46
N GLN A 434 -2.03 19.10 -4.24
CA GLN A 434 -1.31 18.52 -5.37
C GLN A 434 -1.82 19.03 -6.72
N GLN A 435 -0.93 19.04 -7.71
CA GLN A 435 -1.34 19.04 -9.11
C GLN A 435 -2.10 17.75 -9.37
N THR A 436 -3.25 17.81 -10.05
CA THR A 436 -4.01 16.58 -10.34
C THR A 436 -4.50 16.57 -11.76
N THR A 437 -4.67 15.37 -12.31
CA THR A 437 -5.45 15.14 -13.53
C THR A 437 -6.49 14.06 -13.23
N ILE A 438 -7.68 14.51 -12.86
CA ILE A 438 -8.84 13.64 -12.63
C ILE A 438 -9.70 13.67 -13.89
N LYS A 439 -10.07 12.50 -14.41
CA LYS A 439 -10.99 12.34 -15.53
C LYS A 439 -12.12 11.40 -15.13
N VAL A 440 -13.36 11.86 -15.28
CA VAL A 440 -14.54 11.05 -15.00
C VAL A 440 -15.44 11.07 -16.22
N ASP A 441 -15.67 9.90 -16.83
CA ASP A 441 -16.58 9.72 -17.95
C ASP A 441 -17.86 9.01 -17.50
N GLY A 442 -18.97 9.74 -17.49
CA GLY A 442 -20.30 9.23 -17.18
C GLY A 442 -21.07 8.64 -18.36
N SER A 443 -20.50 8.61 -19.56
CA SER A 443 -21.17 8.16 -20.79
C SER A 443 -21.75 6.74 -20.70
N LYS A 444 -21.16 5.90 -19.84
CA LYS A 444 -21.60 4.52 -19.56
C LYS A 444 -22.19 4.32 -18.16
N GLY A 445 -22.51 5.41 -17.47
CA GLY A 445 -23.25 5.37 -16.21
C GLY A 445 -22.40 5.45 -14.95
N ALA A 446 -21.17 5.96 -15.02
CA ALA A 446 -20.37 6.25 -13.84
C ALA A 446 -21.08 7.21 -12.87
N ARG A 447 -20.91 6.99 -11.55
CA ARG A 447 -21.61 7.75 -10.50
C ARG A 447 -20.69 8.05 -9.33
N LEU A 448 -20.80 9.27 -8.79
CA LEU A 448 -20.10 9.72 -7.60
C LEU A 448 -21.14 10.07 -6.53
N ASN A 449 -21.10 9.39 -5.39
CA ASN A 449 -22.08 9.48 -4.32
C ASN A 449 -21.40 9.79 -2.98
N PRO A 450 -20.80 10.99 -2.81
CA PRO A 450 -20.30 11.42 -1.51
C PRO A 450 -21.46 11.75 -0.56
N ARG A 451 -21.42 11.21 0.66
CA ARG A 451 -22.50 11.39 1.64
C ARG A 451 -22.51 12.78 2.27
N ASP A 452 -21.34 13.39 2.43
CA ASP A 452 -21.20 14.79 2.86
C ASP A 452 -21.55 15.80 1.76
N GLY A 453 -21.86 15.31 0.55
CA GLY A 453 -22.23 16.13 -0.59
C GLY A 453 -21.04 16.82 -1.26
N ILE A 454 -19.79 16.45 -0.98
CA ILE A 454 -18.61 17.09 -1.58
C ILE A 454 -18.01 16.18 -2.66
N ILE A 455 -17.89 16.66 -3.89
CA ILE A 455 -17.24 15.90 -4.97
C ILE A 455 -15.72 16.06 -4.86
N LEU A 456 -15.24 17.30 -4.77
CA LEU A 456 -13.81 17.61 -4.70
C LEU A 456 -13.52 18.59 -3.56
N GLN A 457 -12.61 18.20 -2.68
CA GLN A 457 -12.09 19.04 -1.61
C GLN A 457 -10.58 19.21 -1.78
N MET A 458 -10.14 20.43 -2.08
CA MET A 458 -8.72 20.80 -2.03
C MET A 458 -8.41 21.48 -0.70
N ILE A 459 -7.36 21.02 -0.03
CA ILE A 459 -6.84 21.62 1.22
C ILE A 459 -5.33 21.75 1.14
N GLU A 460 -4.78 22.66 1.96
CA GLU A 460 -3.34 22.68 2.21
C GLU A 460 -2.90 21.31 2.78
N LEU A 461 -1.66 20.90 2.50
CA LEU A 461 -1.13 19.65 3.02
C LEU A 461 -1.10 19.70 4.56
N ASP A 462 -1.90 18.83 5.17
CA ASP A 462 -2.04 18.68 6.63
C ASP A 462 -1.19 17.52 7.17
N ASP A 463 -0.35 16.91 6.34
CA ASP A 463 0.65 15.93 6.75
C ASP A 463 1.88 16.67 7.31
N PRO A 464 2.18 16.53 8.62
CA PRO A 464 3.33 17.20 9.24
C PRO A 464 4.69 16.56 8.88
N GLY A 465 4.66 15.44 8.16
CA GLY A 465 5.82 14.67 7.76
C GLY A 465 6.52 13.95 8.92
N PRO A 466 7.47 13.07 8.59
CA PRO A 466 8.39 12.51 9.59
C PRO A 466 9.39 13.57 10.05
N VAL A 467 9.83 13.47 11.31
CA VAL A 467 10.76 14.39 11.95
C VAL A 467 12.11 13.71 12.18
N PRO A 468 13.25 14.35 11.90
CA PRO A 468 14.56 13.80 12.21
C PRO A 468 14.79 13.76 13.73
N VAL A 469 14.95 12.57 14.29
CA VAL A 469 15.28 12.33 15.70
C VAL A 469 16.49 11.42 15.76
N ASN A 470 17.60 11.90 16.34
CA ASN A 470 18.86 11.13 16.45
C ASN A 470 19.36 10.54 15.11
N GLY A 471 19.17 11.29 14.01
CA GLY A 471 19.58 10.87 12.68
C GLY A 471 18.61 9.92 11.96
N LYS A 472 17.46 9.60 12.57
CA LYS A 472 16.40 8.78 11.97
C LYS A 472 15.13 9.57 11.66
N MET A 473 14.41 9.19 10.61
CA MET A 473 13.13 9.83 10.25
C MET A 473 11.96 9.18 11.00
N MET A 474 11.44 9.85 12.02
CA MET A 474 10.45 9.32 12.95
C MET A 474 9.06 9.88 12.72
N ASN A 475 8.03 9.06 12.91
CA ASN A 475 6.61 9.44 12.75
C ASN A 475 6.08 10.18 13.99
N VAL A 476 6.77 11.23 14.42
CA VAL A 476 6.46 12.04 15.61
C VAL A 476 6.09 13.48 15.27
N GLY A 477 5.80 13.76 13.98
CA GLY A 477 5.33 15.07 13.54
C GLY A 477 4.06 15.50 14.27
N VAL A 478 3.79 16.81 14.27
CA VAL A 478 2.53 17.35 14.79
C VAL A 478 2.07 18.40 13.81
N TYR A 479 0.88 18.22 13.23
CA TYR A 479 0.26 19.25 12.43
C TYR A 479 -0.28 20.33 13.36
N THR A 480 -0.09 21.60 13.00
CA THR A 480 -0.64 22.75 13.72
C THR A 480 -1.45 23.60 12.76
N GLU A 481 -2.70 23.84 13.10
CA GLU A 481 -3.60 24.66 12.30
C GLU A 481 -3.09 26.11 12.23
N PRO A 482 -2.96 26.70 11.03
CA PRO A 482 -2.63 28.11 10.88
C PRO A 482 -3.63 29.03 11.60
N THR A 483 -3.13 29.94 12.42
CA THR A 483 -3.97 30.88 13.19
C THR A 483 -4.26 32.19 12.45
N THR A 484 -3.47 32.52 11.44
CA THR A 484 -3.60 33.75 10.64
C THR A 484 -4.33 33.49 9.34
N ASP A 485 -4.92 34.53 8.77
CA ASP A 485 -5.45 34.47 7.40
C ASP A 485 -4.31 34.45 6.37
N PRO A 486 -4.52 33.84 5.19
CA PRO A 486 -3.50 33.82 4.13
C PRO A 486 -3.21 35.24 3.63
N THR A 487 -1.93 35.58 3.50
CA THR A 487 -1.50 36.82 2.85
C THR A 487 -1.63 36.68 1.34
N LYS A 488 -2.23 37.67 0.67
CA LYS A 488 -2.33 37.71 -0.79
C LYS A 488 -0.93 37.63 -1.42
N ASN A 489 -0.75 36.69 -2.33
CA ASN A 489 0.44 36.57 -3.17
C ASN A 489 0.19 37.30 -4.49
N SER A 490 0.89 38.42 -4.71
CA SER A 490 0.75 39.24 -5.93
C SER A 490 1.34 38.59 -7.18
N SER A 491 2.20 37.56 -7.02
CA SER A 491 2.81 36.82 -8.14
C SER A 491 1.95 35.66 -8.66
N PHE A 492 0.86 35.33 -7.96
CA PHE A 492 0.00 34.21 -8.31
C PHE A 492 -1.32 34.69 -8.93
N ASP A 493 -1.56 34.30 -10.17
CA ASP A 493 -2.77 34.68 -10.90
C ASP A 493 -3.91 33.70 -10.62
N VAL A 494 -4.82 34.10 -9.74
CA VAL A 494 -5.97 33.26 -9.40
C VAL A 494 -6.95 33.08 -10.56
N THR A 495 -6.85 33.84 -11.64
CA THR A 495 -7.77 33.80 -12.80
C THR A 495 -7.29 32.89 -13.93
N ALA A 496 -6.01 32.51 -13.94
CA ALA A 496 -5.40 31.71 -14.99
C ALA A 496 -5.21 30.24 -14.60
N VAL A 497 -5.14 29.36 -15.61
CA VAL A 497 -4.74 27.96 -15.43
C VAL A 497 -3.22 27.87 -15.42
N HIS A 498 -2.66 27.18 -14.45
CA HIS A 498 -1.24 26.87 -14.34
C HIS A 498 -0.99 25.37 -14.46
N SER A 499 0.25 25.01 -14.79
CA SER A 499 0.67 23.61 -14.90
C SER A 499 0.52 22.82 -13.59
N ASN A 500 0.58 23.49 -12.44
CA ASN A 500 0.62 22.86 -11.12
C ASN A 500 -0.73 22.88 -10.40
N ASP A 501 -1.81 23.25 -11.09
CA ASP A 501 -3.14 23.36 -10.51
C ASP A 501 -3.78 21.98 -10.28
N GLY A 502 -4.74 21.92 -9.35
CA GLY A 502 -5.58 20.75 -9.19
C GLY A 502 -6.65 20.75 -10.27
N ALA A 503 -6.57 19.82 -11.23
CA ALA A 503 -7.49 19.79 -12.37
C ALA A 503 -8.38 18.55 -12.37
N ALA A 504 -9.65 18.75 -12.73
CA ALA A 504 -10.62 17.69 -12.93
C ALA A 504 -11.50 17.95 -14.16
N THR A 505 -11.72 16.90 -14.95
CA THR A 505 -12.61 16.90 -16.12
C THR A 505 -13.74 15.90 -15.92
N PHE A 506 -14.97 16.36 -16.11
CA PHE A 506 -16.20 15.58 -15.96
C PHE A 506 -16.97 15.58 -17.27
N SER A 507 -17.05 14.42 -17.92
CA SER A 507 -17.67 14.28 -19.24
C SER A 507 -18.92 13.41 -19.15
N SER A 508 -20.00 13.83 -19.81
CA SER A 508 -21.26 13.09 -19.94
C SER A 508 -21.85 12.59 -18.61
N ILE A 509 -21.72 13.37 -17.53
CA ILE A 509 -22.10 12.95 -16.18
C ILE A 509 -23.06 13.93 -15.52
N ARG A 510 -23.93 13.42 -14.64
CA ARG A 510 -24.76 14.24 -13.75
C ARG A 510 -24.23 14.15 -12.32
N LEU A 511 -23.86 15.30 -11.78
CA LEU A 511 -23.27 15.43 -10.45
C LEU A 511 -24.22 16.22 -9.55
N LYS A 512 -24.33 15.76 -8.31
CA LYS A 512 -24.92 16.51 -7.21
C LYS A 512 -23.89 16.58 -6.09
N GLY A 513 -23.40 17.78 -5.83
CA GLY A 513 -22.42 18.02 -4.79
C GLY A 513 -21.51 19.19 -5.08
N ASP A 514 -20.74 19.54 -4.06
CA ASP A 514 -19.96 20.76 -3.98
C ASP A 514 -18.48 20.54 -4.33
N PHE A 515 -17.82 21.63 -4.72
CA PHE A 515 -16.42 21.68 -5.09
C PHE A 515 -15.77 22.83 -4.33
N TYR A 516 -14.79 22.51 -3.48
CA TYR A 516 -14.18 23.49 -2.59
C TYR A 516 -12.68 23.57 -2.77
N ASN A 517 -12.19 24.79 -3.01
CA ASN A 517 -10.77 25.10 -2.98
C ASN A 517 -10.40 25.83 -1.68
N GLY A 518 -9.95 25.07 -0.68
CA GLY A 518 -9.53 25.56 0.63
C GLY A 518 -8.03 25.84 0.74
N MET A 519 -7.30 25.85 -0.37
CA MET A 519 -5.87 26.18 -0.39
C MET A 519 -5.63 27.57 0.22
N ARG A 520 -4.50 27.72 0.90
CA ARG A 520 -4.05 29.01 1.45
C ARG A 520 -3.11 29.73 0.48
N ASN A 521 -2.41 28.99 -0.38
CA ASN A 521 -1.48 29.57 -1.34
C ASN A 521 -1.30 28.76 -2.63
N GLY A 522 -1.04 29.46 -3.73
CA GLY A 522 -0.31 28.93 -4.89
C GLY A 522 -0.97 27.80 -5.66
N LYS A 523 -2.29 27.64 -5.60
CA LYS A 523 -2.98 26.61 -6.38
C LYS A 523 -4.44 26.92 -6.67
N ASN A 524 -4.79 26.90 -7.96
CA ASN A 524 -6.17 26.99 -8.40
C ASN A 524 -6.80 25.60 -8.49
N MET A 525 -8.12 25.57 -8.35
CA MET A 525 -8.96 24.44 -8.71
C MET A 525 -9.49 24.70 -10.12
N VAL A 526 -9.18 23.80 -11.05
CA VAL A 526 -9.53 23.91 -12.46
C VAL A 526 -10.53 22.82 -12.82
N LEU A 527 -11.75 23.23 -13.17
CA LEU A 527 -12.86 22.32 -13.44
C LEU A 527 -13.34 22.46 -14.88
N THR A 528 -13.36 21.35 -15.61
CA THR A 528 -13.92 21.27 -16.96
C THR A 528 -15.12 20.33 -16.98
N PHE A 529 -16.24 20.80 -17.51
CA PHE A 529 -17.48 20.01 -17.63
C PHE A 529 -17.87 19.91 -19.10
N GLU A 530 -18.02 18.69 -19.62
CA GLU A 530 -18.29 18.40 -21.04
C GLU A 530 -19.57 17.59 -21.20
N GLY A 531 -20.65 18.18 -21.75
CA GLY A 531 -21.94 17.50 -21.82
C GLY A 531 -22.49 17.09 -20.44
N SER A 532 -22.13 17.83 -19.39
CA SER A 532 -22.35 17.42 -18.00
C SER A 532 -23.33 18.33 -17.27
N GLY A 533 -24.10 17.76 -16.34
CA GLY A 533 -24.95 18.51 -15.42
C GLY A 533 -24.34 18.54 -14.03
N VAL A 534 -24.20 19.71 -13.41
CA VAL A 534 -23.73 19.83 -12.02
C VAL A 534 -24.74 20.64 -11.20
N GLU A 535 -25.13 20.13 -10.04
CA GLU A 535 -25.96 20.81 -9.05
C GLU A 535 -25.18 20.91 -7.73
N GLY A 536 -24.81 22.13 -7.32
CA GLY A 536 -23.96 22.34 -6.15
C GLY A 536 -23.33 23.72 -6.09
N VAL A 537 -22.53 23.93 -5.04
CA VAL A 537 -21.65 25.08 -4.84
C VAL A 537 -20.28 24.76 -5.42
N ILE A 538 -19.71 25.69 -6.18
CA ILE A 538 -18.33 25.61 -6.68
C ILE A 538 -17.63 26.87 -6.18
N SER A 539 -16.69 26.76 -5.24
CA SER A 539 -16.21 27.96 -4.54
C SER A 539 -14.79 27.86 -4.02
N ALA A 540 -14.10 29.00 -4.00
CA ALA A 540 -13.01 29.24 -3.07
C ALA A 540 -13.55 29.24 -1.63
N THR A 541 -12.76 28.71 -0.70
CA THR A 541 -13.15 28.58 0.71
C THR A 541 -12.01 28.90 1.65
N LYS A 542 -12.35 29.17 2.91
CA LYS A 542 -11.47 28.92 4.05
C LYS A 542 -11.70 27.47 4.48
N ALA A 543 -10.68 26.62 4.37
CA ALA A 543 -10.67 25.32 5.04
C ALA A 543 -10.07 25.47 6.43
N LYS A 544 -10.66 24.79 7.42
CA LYS A 544 -10.14 24.76 8.79
C LYS A 544 -10.47 23.42 9.45
N HIS A 545 -9.51 22.78 10.10
CA HIS A 545 -9.78 21.64 10.96
C HIS A 545 -10.58 22.07 12.20
N ARG A 546 -11.32 21.13 12.79
CA ARG A 546 -12.06 21.38 14.04
C ARG A 546 -11.14 21.50 15.26
N VAL A 547 -9.95 20.92 15.18
CA VAL A 547 -8.89 20.96 16.21
C VAL A 547 -7.76 21.90 15.79
N SER A 548 -7.01 22.41 16.77
CA SER A 548 -5.83 23.27 16.51
C SER A 548 -4.55 22.50 16.21
N SER A 549 -4.50 21.21 16.53
CA SER A 549 -3.34 20.36 16.32
C SER A 549 -3.76 18.91 16.09
N ILE A 550 -2.98 18.17 15.31
CA ILE A 550 -3.19 16.75 15.03
C ILE A 550 -1.87 16.00 15.21
N ASP A 551 -1.91 14.92 15.97
CA ASP A 551 -0.80 13.99 16.21
C ASP A 551 -1.26 12.54 15.95
N SER A 552 -0.38 11.57 16.24
CA SER A 552 -0.69 10.15 16.04
C SER A 552 -1.88 9.64 16.84
N SER A 553 -2.29 10.30 17.93
CA SER A 553 -3.46 9.88 18.72
C SER A 553 -4.78 10.38 18.12
N THR A 554 -4.71 11.38 17.23
CA THR A 554 -5.84 12.07 16.60
C THR A 554 -5.77 12.04 15.08
N PHE A 555 -4.99 11.11 14.50
CA PHE A 555 -4.71 11.01 13.06
C PHE A 555 -5.97 11.05 12.17
N TYR A 556 -7.10 10.57 12.69
CA TYR A 556 -8.39 10.52 12.00
C TYR A 556 -8.97 11.90 11.69
N GLU A 557 -8.43 12.99 12.25
CA GLU A 557 -8.78 14.38 11.92
C GLU A 557 -8.23 14.85 10.56
N LEU A 558 -7.24 14.15 10.01
CA LEU A 558 -6.59 14.51 8.76
C LEU A 558 -7.58 14.46 7.59
N GLY A 559 -7.53 15.48 6.74
CA GLY A 559 -8.43 15.71 5.62
C GLY A 559 -9.79 16.27 6.01
N ILE A 560 -10.17 16.26 7.30
CA ILE A 560 -11.50 16.68 7.75
C ILE A 560 -11.48 18.16 8.10
N VAL A 561 -12.10 18.96 7.24
CA VAL A 561 -12.17 20.41 7.40
C VAL A 561 -13.60 20.91 7.26
N THR A 562 -13.88 22.05 7.90
CA THR A 562 -15.05 22.86 7.57
C THR A 562 -14.67 23.82 6.45
N ASN A 563 -15.48 23.84 5.39
CA ASN A 563 -15.34 24.77 4.28
C ASN A 563 -16.29 25.97 4.46
N THR A 564 -15.72 27.17 4.61
CA THR A 564 -16.48 28.42 4.62
C THR A 564 -16.26 29.16 3.31
N VAL A 565 -17.30 29.31 2.50
CA VAL A 565 -17.22 30.03 1.22
C VAL A 565 -16.81 31.49 1.43
N GLN A 566 -15.82 31.95 0.67
CA GLN A 566 -15.35 33.33 0.70
C GLN A 566 -14.60 33.66 -0.60
N ALA A 567 -14.37 34.96 -0.84
CA ALA A 567 -13.60 35.40 -1.99
C ALA A 567 -12.20 34.76 -2.03
N ALA A 568 -11.74 34.43 -3.24
CA ALA A 568 -10.42 33.83 -3.43
C ALA A 568 -9.31 34.79 -3.01
N VAL A 569 -8.34 34.28 -2.23
CA VAL A 569 -7.11 35.02 -1.91
C VAL A 569 -5.99 34.52 -2.82
N ASN A 570 -5.61 33.26 -2.69
CA ASN A 570 -4.57 32.60 -3.49
C ASN A 570 -5.02 31.24 -4.05
N ASN A 571 -6.33 30.98 -3.96
CA ASN A 571 -7.00 29.71 -4.18
C ASN A 571 -8.10 29.90 -5.21
N GLY A 572 -7.71 30.30 -6.41
CA GLY A 572 -8.64 30.57 -7.49
C GLY A 572 -9.48 29.35 -7.85
N VAL A 573 -10.64 29.62 -8.42
CA VAL A 573 -11.53 28.59 -8.94
C VAL A 573 -11.89 28.96 -10.36
N VAL A 574 -11.35 28.18 -11.29
CA VAL A 574 -11.44 28.37 -12.73
C VAL A 574 -12.36 27.29 -13.29
N VAL A 575 -13.51 27.72 -13.82
CA VAL A 575 -14.57 26.81 -14.27
C VAL A 575 -14.81 26.99 -15.76
N GLN A 576 -14.85 25.86 -16.48
CA GLN A 576 -15.21 25.80 -17.88
C GLN A 576 -16.42 24.87 -18.08
N LEU A 577 -17.54 25.45 -18.55
CA LEU A 577 -18.70 24.69 -19.01
C LEU A 577 -18.64 24.59 -20.54
N ASN A 578 -18.18 23.45 -21.04
CA ASN A 578 -18.16 23.14 -22.47
C ASN A 578 -19.57 22.80 -22.99
N SER A 579 -19.65 22.50 -24.29
CA SER A 579 -20.92 22.27 -24.97
C SER A 579 -21.77 21.20 -24.29
N GLY A 580 -23.09 21.43 -24.24
CA GLY A 580 -24.06 20.59 -23.56
C GLY A 580 -24.04 20.64 -22.03
N SER A 581 -23.16 21.44 -21.41
CA SER A 581 -23.05 21.48 -19.95
C SER A 581 -24.02 22.46 -19.28
N THR A 582 -24.48 22.12 -18.09
CA THR A 582 -25.33 22.99 -17.26
C THR A 582 -24.90 22.95 -15.79
N TRP A 583 -24.80 24.12 -15.17
CA TRP A 583 -24.61 24.26 -13.73
C TRP A 583 -25.85 24.86 -13.07
N THR A 584 -26.43 24.13 -12.12
CA THR A 584 -27.45 24.62 -11.19
C THR A 584 -26.76 25.06 -9.90
N VAL A 585 -26.64 26.37 -9.70
CA VAL A 585 -26.01 26.98 -8.53
C VAL A 585 -26.95 26.86 -7.34
N THR A 586 -26.57 26.14 -6.28
CA THR A 586 -27.45 25.90 -5.12
C THR A 586 -27.19 26.84 -3.95
N GLY A 587 -26.07 27.57 -3.94
CA GLY A 587 -25.67 28.50 -2.90
C GLY A 587 -24.59 29.47 -3.37
N THR A 588 -24.18 30.38 -2.49
CA THR A 588 -23.17 31.39 -2.81
C THR A 588 -21.86 30.74 -3.22
N SER A 589 -21.33 31.15 -4.38
CA SER A 589 -20.14 30.59 -5.00
C SER A 589 -19.16 31.71 -5.36
N TYR A 590 -17.90 31.58 -4.95
CA TYR A 590 -16.82 32.51 -5.27
C TYR A 590 -15.87 31.89 -6.28
N LEU A 591 -15.82 32.46 -7.48
CA LEU A 591 -14.95 32.02 -8.58
C LEU A 591 -13.97 33.12 -8.96
N THR A 592 -13.01 32.76 -9.80
CA THR A 592 -12.04 33.70 -10.38
C THR A 592 -12.06 33.72 -11.89
N SER A 593 -12.54 32.63 -12.51
CA SER A 593 -12.84 32.58 -13.94
C SER A 593 -14.01 31.63 -14.21
N LEU A 594 -14.90 32.03 -15.12
CA LEU A 594 -16.03 31.25 -15.61
C LEU A 594 -16.12 31.38 -17.13
N THR A 595 -15.91 30.28 -17.85
CA THR A 595 -16.02 30.19 -19.30
C THR A 595 -17.23 29.34 -19.69
N LEU A 596 -18.09 29.87 -20.57
CA LEU A 596 -19.31 29.20 -21.04
C LEU A 596 -19.24 28.98 -22.55
N ALA A 597 -19.50 27.75 -22.99
CA ALA A 597 -19.80 27.48 -24.40
C ALA A 597 -21.10 28.16 -24.85
N ALA A 598 -21.33 28.26 -26.16
CA ALA A 598 -22.48 28.95 -26.76
C ALA A 598 -23.84 28.35 -26.36
N ASP A 599 -23.86 27.09 -25.96
CA ASP A 599 -25.02 26.30 -25.53
C ASP A 599 -24.95 25.89 -24.05
N ALA A 600 -23.91 26.31 -23.32
CA ALA A 600 -23.82 26.06 -21.88
C ALA A 600 -24.74 26.97 -21.08
N ALA A 601 -25.15 26.53 -19.89
CA ALA A 601 -26.07 27.31 -19.05
C ALA A 601 -25.69 27.30 -17.56
N VAL A 602 -25.87 28.44 -16.91
CA VAL A 602 -25.87 28.58 -15.44
C VAL A 602 -27.28 28.96 -15.00
N LYS A 603 -27.82 28.24 -14.02
CA LYS A 603 -29.21 28.37 -13.58
C LYS A 603 -29.28 28.31 -12.05
N ALA A 604 -30.40 28.74 -11.50
CA ALA A 604 -30.76 28.48 -10.11
C ALA A 604 -31.74 27.30 -10.00
N PRO A 605 -31.89 26.71 -8.81
CA PRO A 605 -32.97 25.79 -8.49
C PRO A 605 -34.33 26.36 -8.86
N ARG A 606 -35.28 25.46 -9.12
CA ARG A 606 -36.65 25.84 -9.50
C ARG A 606 -37.24 26.83 -8.48
N GLY A 607 -37.76 27.95 -8.98
CA GLY A 607 -38.37 29.00 -8.16
C GLY A 607 -37.39 30.01 -7.58
N ARG A 608 -36.10 29.91 -7.90
CA ARG A 608 -35.06 30.86 -7.51
C ARG A 608 -34.40 31.50 -8.72
N THR A 609 -33.63 32.55 -8.46
CA THR A 609 -32.81 33.25 -9.46
C THR A 609 -31.34 33.17 -9.09
N VAL A 610 -30.46 33.16 -10.09
CA VAL A 610 -29.01 33.26 -9.91
C VAL A 610 -28.54 34.61 -10.42
N LYS A 611 -27.75 35.30 -9.60
CA LYS A 611 -27.12 36.57 -9.94
C LYS A 611 -25.60 36.40 -9.99
N LEU A 612 -24.95 36.98 -11.00
CA LEU A 612 -23.50 37.09 -11.09
C LEU A 612 -23.07 38.54 -10.84
N THR A 613 -22.02 38.72 -10.05
CA THR A 613 -21.24 39.96 -10.02
C THR A 613 -19.81 39.69 -10.45
N VAL A 614 -19.24 40.56 -11.28
CA VAL A 614 -17.82 40.60 -11.65
C VAL A 614 -17.24 41.85 -10.99
N ASP A 615 -16.27 41.67 -10.08
CA ASP A 615 -15.64 42.77 -9.34
C ASP A 615 -16.68 43.67 -8.64
N GLY A 616 -17.71 43.05 -8.06
CA GLY A 616 -18.82 43.72 -7.38
C GLY A 616 -19.89 44.33 -8.30
N THR A 617 -19.68 44.33 -9.62
CA THR A 617 -20.65 44.85 -10.60
C THR A 617 -21.55 43.73 -11.10
N GLU A 618 -22.87 43.88 -10.95
CA GLU A 618 -23.84 42.93 -11.50
C GLU A 618 -23.67 42.78 -13.01
N THR A 619 -23.54 41.54 -13.46
CA THR A 619 -23.23 41.20 -14.86
C THR A 619 -24.19 40.12 -15.34
N ALA A 620 -24.77 40.31 -16.52
CA ALA A 620 -25.66 39.32 -17.12
C ALA A 620 -24.90 38.05 -17.50
N ILE A 621 -25.41 36.89 -17.08
CA ILE A 621 -24.86 35.59 -17.47
C ILE A 621 -25.31 35.27 -18.90
N THR A 622 -24.36 35.18 -19.82
CA THR A 622 -24.57 35.02 -21.26
C THR A 622 -23.76 33.83 -21.75
N ALA A 623 -24.41 32.90 -22.45
CA ALA A 623 -23.71 31.77 -23.07
C ALA A 623 -22.68 32.25 -24.10
N GLY A 624 -21.61 31.50 -24.33
CA GLY A 624 -20.51 31.88 -25.22
C GLY A 624 -19.57 32.96 -24.65
N SER A 625 -19.71 33.33 -23.37
CA SER A 625 -18.91 34.39 -22.73
C SER A 625 -17.88 33.82 -21.77
N THR A 626 -16.84 34.61 -21.51
CA THR A 626 -15.85 34.37 -20.45
C THR A 626 -15.87 35.52 -19.47
N TYR A 627 -15.90 35.20 -18.18
CA TYR A 627 -15.86 36.15 -17.07
C TYR A 627 -14.59 35.91 -16.27
N THR A 628 -13.85 36.96 -15.95
CA THR A 628 -12.61 36.92 -15.17
C THR A 628 -12.60 38.05 -14.16
N GLY A 629 -12.09 37.80 -12.95
CA GLY A 629 -12.07 38.78 -11.87
C GLY A 629 -12.58 38.17 -10.56
N ALA A 630 -13.01 38.98 -9.62
CA ALA A 630 -13.70 38.50 -8.42
C ALA A 630 -15.16 38.19 -8.76
N LEU A 631 -15.46 36.92 -9.04
CA LEU A 631 -16.79 36.46 -9.43
C LEU A 631 -17.56 36.00 -8.20
N THR A 632 -18.78 36.50 -8.01
CA THR A 632 -19.72 35.98 -7.00
C THR A 632 -21.01 35.59 -7.67
N LEU A 633 -21.42 34.33 -7.49
CA LEU A 633 -22.75 33.87 -7.84
C LEU A 633 -23.59 33.74 -6.56
N THR A 634 -24.78 34.32 -6.55
CA THR A 634 -25.73 34.22 -5.43
C THR A 634 -27.08 33.71 -5.92
N VAL A 635 -27.78 32.98 -5.03
CA VAL A 635 -29.10 32.41 -5.31
C VAL A 635 -30.11 33.05 -4.39
N ALA A 636 -31.19 33.61 -4.94
CA ALA A 636 -32.28 34.27 -4.22
C ALA A 636 -33.62 33.61 -4.51
#